data_AF-A0A944BBW0-F1
#
_entry.id   AF-A0A944BBW0-F1
#
_cell.length_a   1.000
_cell.length_b   1.000
_cell.length_c   1.000
_cell.angle_alpha   90.00
_cell.angle_beta   90.00
_cell.angle_gamma   90.00
#
_symmetry.space_group_name_H-M   'P 1'
#
loop_
_entity.id
_entity.type
_entity.pdbx_description
1 polymer ?
#
loop_
_entity_poly.entity_id
_entity_poly.type
_entity_poly.pdbx_seq_one_letter_code
_entity_poly.pdbx_strand_id
1 'polypeptide(L)'
;MKKITTSLLMMVLALPSTLSALELDKDGYYLIHNADELVQYREASEKKSGINGRLAADIDLSTICGIINEDTINWEPINFPKSSFDGANHTISNFYYNSPDSSNVGFFKEINQVSNLILKNAYVRGKKNVVGFAKAKKINNCHFEGIVEGGDNTSIMVCDTLTNCSNYGCCLGNKNVYGMIAQKYVENCYNRGDLYGFDSTAAFDGSFSGDQSNLYNIGKTKSIIGNYGLLNEHNRNRLTSCYVLDTFSTFSDRENSEYDSKSFYIFPLSKFEAGDVTDSLNKYVTEHPTSDKKCPLLSWVQGKDGFPRFEHVDLQPTEIHVVKFTGAYKGYTRIQNGSVTLPKSTDPMYDFDFKTFDGTGLDKDTIIDVYHSFNTTLEKDTDGFYLIKDAQDLITYRDFVNKDLPMDGRLAADIDLSTVCGEKKGSWTPINAYRQIFDGAGHTISNLYISTYGDYSPFGIALFAEIEVIKNTTLKNAYVKVSDYYSTSPAAGIAARCELMYNCHFEGIVIGQNEASALTSNCYKIVNCSNYGFCMTENSNYLDCDCDKNASGWNAHYVTNCYNRGKIISNGISSVCNFGSSSVSSANFYNTGILKDTISVLMGKESSTGRNSVESCYNLKRKGDIYKDSIATNLDLSSFTSGAVTDSLNDYVSQNKYELNFFEGGDWRDIEDMPKIELLSWVQGEDGFPRFKDVDLKPTNVYIINFVGAYNAKVISFDGIVELPKPDIEGIDYVMENGFDGKNITSDTIVRVSAVTNDSFKLAKDSDGFYLINNKDDLLYFSAAVNNGATKLNARMTNDINLEYELNDFNNWNPIGSYSTHSTHHGMDEVFTDTTSYEGIFDGAGHTISNLYISSNPCNYKNAVLFLSIKNAIVKNLVLKNSYLGSEKETALIGHAENSTIVNCGTEANFIAITNSDIAAICGSAWNCKIENCYNIGNIVDDRREYPNYAFVGGVKGAKENPTIVQNGYSIMTSNNTKEEYPILFCSEDIVNISHCYVDIDSSPAVVVKAPVIGISDDELKSEKFVTKLNQWVDSMNAAQSEIVYYNWESDSNDGYPKFKKGDVTDANDKIQSTQNELTIYAVGKDLYIQSSKKGHATIFDISGKSIGSIIYDEGLTTVSGLSSGVYFIGGTKIIIR
;
A
#
# COMPACT_ATOMS: atom_id res chain seq x y z
N MET A 1 -49.67 20.49 -44.18
CA MET A 1 -50.72 20.60 -45.22
C MET A 1 -51.08 22.08 -45.36
N LYS A 2 -51.18 22.75 -46.52
CA LYS A 2 -51.19 22.39 -47.96
C LYS A 2 -50.13 23.26 -48.69
N LYS A 3 -49.21 22.71 -49.50
CA LYS A 3 -49.28 22.48 -50.97
C LYS A 3 -49.42 23.75 -51.85
N ILE A 4 -48.38 23.96 -52.70
CA ILE A 4 -48.29 24.56 -54.07
C ILE A 4 -46.93 25.28 -54.18
N THR A 5 -46.02 25.07 -55.14
CA THR A 5 -45.82 24.00 -56.17
C THR A 5 -44.32 23.92 -56.55
N THR A 6 -43.87 22.78 -57.10
CA THR A 6 -42.58 22.62 -57.80
C THR A 6 -42.50 23.47 -59.08
N SER A 7 -41.47 24.30 -59.25
CA SER A 7 -40.77 24.56 -60.53
C SER A 7 -39.82 25.78 -60.45
N LEU A 8 -38.57 25.59 -60.01
CA LEU A 8 -37.41 26.20 -60.71
C LEU A 8 -36.08 25.49 -60.36
N LEU A 9 -35.98 24.20 -60.72
CA LEU A 9 -34.69 23.54 -60.87
C LEU A 9 -34.03 24.03 -62.17
N MET A 10 -33.46 25.25 -62.17
CA MET A 10 -32.56 25.72 -63.25
C MET A 10 -31.80 27.01 -62.90
N MET A 11 -31.05 27.01 -61.80
CA MET A 11 -29.77 27.73 -61.78
C MET A 11 -28.74 27.03 -60.89
N VAL A 12 -28.51 25.75 -61.20
CA VAL A 12 -27.16 25.20 -61.06
C VAL A 12 -26.29 25.98 -62.06
N LEU A 13 -25.73 27.10 -61.60
CA LEU A 13 -24.50 27.58 -62.20
C LEU A 13 -23.48 26.49 -61.93
N ALA A 14 -23.12 25.77 -63.00
CA ALA A 14 -22.04 24.81 -62.98
C ALA A 14 -20.73 25.60 -62.83
N LEU A 15 -20.41 26.01 -61.61
CA LEU A 15 -19.04 26.35 -61.24
C LEU A 15 -18.19 25.10 -61.49
N PRO A 16 -17.07 25.21 -62.21
CA PRO A 16 -16.34 24.05 -62.68
C PRO A 16 -15.76 23.30 -61.48
N SER A 17 -16.23 22.07 -61.26
CA SER A 17 -15.79 21.18 -60.17
C SER A 17 -14.39 20.59 -60.43
N THR A 18 -13.45 21.45 -60.82
CA THR A 18 -12.12 21.13 -61.30
C THR A 18 -11.13 22.22 -60.90
N LEU A 19 -10.13 21.84 -60.12
CA LEU A 19 -8.97 22.64 -59.71
C LEU A 19 -8.21 23.32 -60.87
N SER A 20 -8.47 22.94 -62.12
CA SER A 20 -7.90 23.53 -63.35
C SER A 20 -8.35 24.97 -63.65
N ALA A 21 -9.27 25.54 -62.86
CA ALA A 21 -9.65 26.95 -62.97
C ALA A 21 -8.72 27.90 -62.17
N LEU A 22 -8.02 27.38 -61.15
CA LEU A 22 -7.08 28.17 -60.35
C LEU A 22 -5.71 28.21 -61.02
N GLU A 23 -5.11 29.40 -61.10
CA GLU A 23 -3.74 29.58 -61.63
C GLU A 23 -2.73 28.96 -60.66
N LEU A 24 -1.76 28.20 -61.19
CA LEU A 24 -0.64 27.68 -60.41
C LEU A 24 0.57 28.61 -60.58
N ASP A 25 1.10 29.10 -59.47
CA ASP A 25 2.30 29.92 -59.50
C ASP A 25 3.60 29.12 -59.70
N LYS A 26 4.70 29.85 -59.85
CA LYS A 26 6.06 29.32 -60.04
C LYS A 26 6.55 28.41 -58.90
N ASP A 27 5.97 28.50 -57.70
CA ASP A 27 6.37 27.74 -56.51
C ASP A 27 5.46 26.51 -56.29
N GLY A 28 4.44 26.32 -57.16
CA GLY A 28 3.49 25.21 -57.09
C GLY A 28 2.30 25.44 -56.15
N TYR A 29 1.95 26.70 -55.86
CA TYR A 29 0.75 27.06 -55.11
C TYR A 29 -0.37 27.49 -56.07
N TYR A 30 -1.60 27.08 -55.77
CA TYR A 30 -2.78 27.58 -56.46
C TYR A 30 -3.15 28.96 -55.90
N LEU A 31 -3.19 29.97 -56.77
CA LEU A 31 -3.55 31.34 -56.42
C LEU A 31 -5.06 31.48 -56.17
N ILE A 32 -5.40 32.25 -55.15
CA ILE A 32 -6.78 32.47 -54.68
C ILE A 32 -7.03 33.98 -54.54
N HIS A 33 -7.93 34.52 -55.36
CA HIS A 33 -8.20 35.96 -55.47
C HIS A 33 -9.51 36.41 -54.81
N ASN A 34 -10.39 35.48 -54.44
CA ASN A 34 -11.74 35.78 -53.93
C ASN A 34 -12.35 34.59 -53.16
N ALA A 35 -13.52 34.81 -52.56
CA ALA A 35 -14.22 33.83 -51.73
C ALA A 35 -14.65 32.57 -52.52
N ASP A 36 -15.11 32.72 -53.77
CA ASP A 36 -15.52 31.58 -54.61
C ASP A 36 -14.34 30.68 -54.98
N GLU A 37 -13.17 31.27 -55.25
CA GLU A 37 -11.91 30.53 -55.47
C GLU A 37 -11.43 29.82 -54.20
N LEU A 38 -11.63 30.42 -53.02
CA LEU A 38 -11.32 29.79 -51.74
C LEU A 38 -12.25 28.60 -51.45
N VAL A 39 -13.53 28.69 -51.84
CA VAL A 39 -14.48 27.57 -51.80
C VAL A 39 -14.06 26.47 -52.77
N GLN A 40 -13.65 26.81 -54.00
CA GLN A 40 -13.11 25.81 -54.95
C GLN A 40 -11.85 25.12 -54.42
N TYR A 41 -10.93 25.87 -53.77
CA TYR A 41 -9.76 25.31 -53.10
C TYR A 41 -10.15 24.35 -51.96
N ARG A 42 -11.14 24.73 -51.14
CA ARG A 42 -11.72 23.88 -50.07
C ARG A 42 -12.30 22.58 -50.64
N GLU A 43 -13.17 22.65 -51.64
CA GLU A 43 -13.84 21.48 -52.23
C GLU A 43 -12.86 20.52 -52.92
N ALA A 44 -11.71 21.01 -53.39
CA ALA A 44 -10.65 20.15 -53.93
C ALA A 44 -10.01 19.25 -52.85
N SER A 45 -10.11 19.61 -51.57
CA SER A 45 -9.55 18.83 -50.45
C SER A 45 -10.15 17.45 -50.29
N GLU A 46 -11.44 17.28 -50.63
CA GLU A 46 -12.13 15.99 -50.55
C GLU A 46 -11.63 14.97 -51.59
N LYS A 47 -10.94 15.44 -52.64
CA LYS A 47 -10.71 14.67 -53.88
C LYS A 47 -9.22 14.42 -54.18
N LYS A 48 -8.28 15.18 -53.61
CA LYS A 48 -6.85 15.07 -53.94
C LYS A 48 -5.93 15.60 -52.83
N SER A 49 -4.96 14.79 -52.39
CA SER A 49 -3.99 15.18 -51.36
C SER A 49 -2.79 15.97 -51.91
N GLY A 50 -2.33 17.00 -51.20
CA GLY A 50 -1.09 17.73 -51.52
C GLY A 50 -1.29 18.93 -52.46
N ILE A 51 -2.39 19.66 -52.29
CA ILE A 51 -2.71 20.90 -53.03
C ILE A 51 -2.35 22.10 -52.16
N ASN A 52 -1.27 22.79 -52.48
CA ASN A 52 -0.87 24.01 -51.77
C ASN A 52 -1.67 25.22 -52.29
N GLY A 53 -2.10 26.12 -51.40
CA GLY A 53 -2.89 27.31 -51.75
C GLY A 53 -2.20 28.59 -51.32
N ARG A 54 -2.22 29.63 -52.16
CA ARG A 54 -1.64 30.95 -51.85
C ARG A 54 -2.67 32.05 -52.12
N LEU A 55 -2.82 33.00 -51.20
CA LEU A 55 -3.68 34.16 -51.43
C LEU A 55 -3.00 35.15 -52.38
N ALA A 56 -3.78 35.73 -53.28
CA ALA A 56 -3.38 36.81 -54.20
C ALA A 56 -4.13 38.12 -53.94
N ALA A 57 -5.10 38.11 -53.02
CA ALA A 57 -5.84 39.27 -52.54
C ALA A 57 -6.39 39.00 -51.12
N ASP A 58 -6.83 40.06 -50.45
CA ASP A 58 -7.65 39.93 -49.24
C ASP A 58 -9.04 39.37 -49.59
N ILE A 59 -9.60 38.53 -48.72
CA ILE A 59 -10.86 37.84 -48.97
C ILE A 59 -11.86 38.16 -47.85
N ASP A 60 -13.08 38.53 -48.22
CA ASP A 60 -14.22 38.69 -47.32
C ASP A 60 -15.17 37.51 -47.49
N LEU A 61 -15.45 36.77 -46.40
CA LEU A 61 -16.34 35.61 -46.40
C LEU A 61 -17.80 35.93 -46.04
N SER A 62 -18.15 37.20 -45.80
CA SER A 62 -19.51 37.64 -45.45
C SER A 62 -20.57 37.34 -46.53
N THR A 63 -20.14 37.04 -47.75
CA THR A 63 -21.00 36.63 -48.87
C THR A 63 -21.27 35.12 -48.92
N ILE A 64 -20.49 34.31 -48.20
CA ILE A 64 -20.54 32.84 -48.25
C ILE A 64 -20.80 32.17 -46.89
N CYS A 65 -20.57 32.85 -45.77
CA CYS A 65 -20.89 32.39 -44.43
C CYS A 65 -21.24 33.57 -43.51
N GLY A 66 -22.00 33.31 -42.45
CA GLY A 66 -22.57 34.33 -41.57
C GLY A 66 -24.07 34.20 -41.44
N ILE A 67 -24.73 35.31 -41.07
CA ILE A 67 -26.19 35.43 -41.09
C ILE A 67 -26.55 36.10 -42.42
N ILE A 68 -27.08 35.32 -43.36
CA ILE A 68 -27.36 35.75 -44.73
C ILE A 68 -28.85 35.52 -44.99
N ASN A 69 -29.61 36.58 -45.22
CA ASN A 69 -31.07 36.54 -45.39
C ASN A 69 -31.80 35.84 -44.22
N GLU A 70 -31.40 36.12 -42.98
CA GLU A 70 -31.88 35.49 -41.73
C GLU A 70 -31.45 34.02 -41.54
N ASP A 71 -30.98 33.32 -42.59
CA ASP A 71 -30.40 31.99 -42.49
C ASP A 71 -28.97 32.03 -41.91
N THR A 72 -28.64 31.08 -41.04
CA THR A 72 -27.28 30.91 -40.50
C THR A 72 -26.49 29.95 -41.40
N ILE A 73 -25.54 30.48 -42.15
CA ILE A 73 -24.68 29.72 -43.06
C ILE A 73 -23.30 29.56 -42.42
N ASN A 74 -22.98 28.32 -42.02
CA ASN A 74 -21.68 28.00 -41.43
C ASN A 74 -20.63 27.72 -42.51
N TRP A 75 -19.40 28.18 -42.26
CA TRP A 75 -18.21 27.74 -43.00
C TRP A 75 -18.01 26.22 -42.88
N GLU A 76 -17.44 25.60 -43.91
CA GLU A 76 -16.98 24.21 -43.84
C GLU A 76 -15.45 24.21 -43.63
N PRO A 77 -14.93 23.63 -42.52
CA PRO A 77 -13.50 23.65 -42.23
C PRO A 77 -12.63 22.96 -43.31
N ILE A 78 -11.57 23.63 -43.76
CA ILE A 78 -10.61 23.06 -44.73
C ILE A 78 -9.82 21.91 -44.08
N ASN A 79 -9.66 20.78 -44.77
CA ASN A 79 -8.96 19.59 -44.25
C ASN A 79 -7.86 19.12 -45.21
N PHE A 80 -6.64 19.65 -45.04
CA PHE A 80 -5.49 19.43 -45.92
C PHE A 80 -4.21 19.00 -45.13
N PRO A 81 -4.21 17.87 -44.40
CA PRO A 81 -3.11 17.47 -43.49
C PRO A 81 -1.74 17.21 -44.17
N LYS A 82 -1.66 17.31 -45.51
CA LYS A 82 -0.44 17.18 -46.31
C LYS A 82 -0.08 18.44 -47.13
N SER A 83 -0.90 19.49 -47.11
CA SER A 83 -0.67 20.70 -47.92
C SER A 83 -0.23 21.89 -47.08
N SER A 84 0.45 22.84 -47.73
CA SER A 84 0.80 24.14 -47.16
C SER A 84 -0.13 25.24 -47.68
N PHE A 85 -0.50 26.19 -46.82
CA PHE A 85 -1.23 27.40 -47.18
C PHE A 85 -0.39 28.65 -46.91
N ASP A 86 -0.29 29.56 -47.86
CA ASP A 86 0.49 30.79 -47.77
C ASP A 86 -0.44 32.00 -47.97
N GLY A 87 -0.76 32.69 -46.88
CA GLY A 87 -1.58 33.90 -46.95
C GLY A 87 -0.90 35.06 -47.66
N ALA A 88 0.41 35.02 -47.95
CA ALA A 88 1.15 36.11 -48.60
C ALA A 88 0.99 37.51 -47.93
N ASN A 89 0.69 37.53 -46.63
CA ASN A 89 0.31 38.67 -45.79
C ASN A 89 -1.09 39.28 -46.07
N HIS A 90 -1.93 38.57 -46.82
CA HIS A 90 -3.34 38.90 -47.01
C HIS A 90 -4.21 38.51 -45.81
N THR A 91 -5.36 39.17 -45.73
CA THR A 91 -6.38 38.96 -44.69
C THR A 91 -7.56 38.17 -45.24
N ILE A 92 -8.03 37.18 -44.49
CA ILE A 92 -9.37 36.59 -44.64
C ILE A 92 -10.26 37.13 -43.52
N SER A 93 -11.35 37.80 -43.88
CA SER A 93 -12.27 38.47 -42.96
C SER A 93 -13.63 37.76 -42.88
N ASN A 94 -14.33 37.95 -41.75
CA ASN A 94 -15.74 37.58 -41.57
C ASN A 94 -16.02 36.07 -41.67
N PHE A 95 -15.05 35.23 -41.28
CA PHE A 95 -15.24 33.79 -41.10
C PHE A 95 -16.25 33.52 -39.98
N TYR A 96 -17.31 32.75 -40.28
CA TYR A 96 -18.36 32.41 -39.33
C TYR A 96 -18.61 30.89 -39.24
N TYR A 97 -18.58 30.36 -38.02
CA TYR A 97 -18.96 29.00 -37.69
C TYR A 97 -19.69 28.95 -36.34
N ASN A 98 -20.96 28.54 -36.33
CA ASN A 98 -21.77 28.42 -35.13
C ASN A 98 -22.50 27.07 -35.11
N SER A 99 -21.92 26.08 -34.43
CA SER A 99 -22.55 24.78 -34.22
C SER A 99 -22.17 24.23 -32.82
N PRO A 100 -22.91 24.61 -31.76
CA PRO A 100 -22.53 24.34 -30.37
C PRO A 100 -22.45 22.84 -30.01
N ASP A 101 -23.01 21.96 -30.84
CA ASP A 101 -22.92 20.50 -30.67
C ASP A 101 -21.78 19.84 -31.47
N SER A 102 -21.17 20.54 -32.43
CA SER A 102 -20.11 20.00 -33.29
C SER A 102 -18.74 20.05 -32.62
N SER A 103 -17.93 19.01 -32.83
CA SER A 103 -16.56 18.91 -32.29
C SER A 103 -15.52 18.83 -33.40
N ASN A 104 -14.28 19.27 -33.12
CA ASN A 104 -13.18 19.38 -34.09
C ASN A 104 -13.48 20.40 -35.21
N VAL A 105 -13.69 21.66 -34.81
CA VAL A 105 -14.14 22.77 -35.67
C VAL A 105 -13.14 23.93 -35.66
N GLY A 106 -13.09 24.70 -36.74
CA GLY A 106 -12.13 25.78 -36.96
C GLY A 106 -12.11 26.26 -38.41
N PHE A 107 -11.27 27.24 -38.76
CA PHE A 107 -11.10 27.63 -40.16
C PHE A 107 -10.42 26.51 -40.97
N PHE A 108 -9.30 25.97 -40.45
CA PHE A 108 -8.70 24.70 -40.87
C PHE A 108 -8.94 23.62 -39.81
N LYS A 109 -9.47 22.47 -40.22
CA LYS A 109 -9.61 21.27 -39.37
C LYS A 109 -8.28 20.60 -39.11
N GLU A 110 -7.48 20.41 -40.16
CA GLU A 110 -6.09 19.96 -40.08
C GLU A 110 -5.34 20.41 -41.34
N ILE A 111 -4.09 20.88 -41.20
CA ILE A 111 -3.23 21.29 -42.33
C ILE A 111 -1.75 21.01 -42.06
N ASN A 112 -0.90 20.83 -43.08
CA ASN A 112 0.52 20.59 -42.81
C ASN A 112 1.23 21.86 -42.33
N GLN A 113 1.06 22.98 -43.04
CA GLN A 113 1.63 24.27 -42.66
C GLN A 113 0.73 25.43 -43.06
N VAL A 114 0.67 26.48 -42.23
CA VAL A 114 0.15 27.81 -42.62
C VAL A 114 1.25 28.86 -42.42
N SER A 115 1.37 29.77 -43.39
CA SER A 115 2.27 30.92 -43.32
C SER A 115 1.54 32.22 -43.67
N ASN A 116 1.98 33.35 -43.12
CA ASN A 116 1.69 34.70 -43.63
C ASN A 116 0.19 35.04 -43.76
N LEU A 117 -0.66 34.62 -42.82
CA LEU A 117 -2.12 34.75 -42.92
C LEU A 117 -2.71 35.49 -41.73
N ILE A 118 -3.54 36.49 -42.00
CA ILE A 118 -4.37 37.17 -41.01
C ILE A 118 -5.80 36.63 -41.13
N LEU A 119 -6.36 36.09 -40.05
CA LEU A 119 -7.81 35.86 -39.91
C LEU A 119 -8.40 37.00 -39.07
N LYS A 120 -9.37 37.72 -39.61
CA LYS A 120 -9.97 38.91 -38.98
C LYS A 120 -11.49 38.78 -38.82
N ASN A 121 -12.02 39.33 -37.74
CA ASN A 121 -13.44 39.26 -37.39
C ASN A 121 -14.02 37.84 -37.51
N ALA A 122 -13.27 36.85 -37.00
CA ALA A 122 -13.69 35.46 -37.01
C ALA A 122 -14.68 35.16 -35.86
N TYR A 123 -15.66 34.29 -36.09
CA TYR A 123 -16.47 33.69 -35.03
C TYR A 123 -16.51 32.17 -35.16
N VAL A 124 -16.14 31.47 -34.08
CA VAL A 124 -16.19 30.00 -34.00
C VAL A 124 -16.88 29.57 -32.71
N ARG A 125 -17.95 28.78 -32.81
CA ARG A 125 -18.58 28.09 -31.67
C ARG A 125 -18.72 26.59 -31.90
N GLY A 126 -18.26 25.80 -30.94
CA GLY A 126 -18.33 24.33 -30.95
C GLY A 126 -18.41 23.70 -29.56
N LYS A 127 -18.38 22.36 -29.52
CA LYS A 127 -18.54 21.54 -28.30
C LYS A 127 -17.21 21.11 -27.69
N LYS A 128 -16.35 20.45 -28.46
CA LYS A 128 -15.03 19.97 -28.03
C LYS A 128 -13.99 20.11 -29.14
N ASN A 129 -12.72 20.29 -28.78
CA ASN A 129 -11.61 20.51 -29.71
C ASN A 129 -11.93 21.64 -30.69
N VAL A 130 -12.19 22.83 -30.15
CA VAL A 130 -12.55 24.02 -30.93
C VAL A 130 -11.26 24.83 -31.15
N VAL A 131 -10.86 25.03 -32.39
CA VAL A 131 -9.62 25.72 -32.75
C VAL A 131 -9.92 26.86 -33.72
N GLY A 132 -9.80 28.12 -33.30
CA GLY A 132 -10.19 29.27 -34.11
C GLY A 132 -9.54 29.30 -35.51
N PHE A 133 -8.23 29.13 -35.56
CA PHE A 133 -7.40 29.26 -36.75
C PHE A 133 -7.13 27.90 -37.42
N ALA A 134 -6.26 27.08 -36.82
CA ALA A 134 -5.87 25.79 -37.39
C ALA A 134 -5.29 24.84 -36.34
N LYS A 135 -5.51 23.54 -36.56
CA LYS A 135 -4.59 22.48 -36.14
C LYS A 135 -3.59 22.23 -37.27
N ALA A 136 -2.29 22.39 -37.03
CA ALA A 136 -1.26 22.22 -38.06
C ALA A 136 0.01 21.54 -37.54
N LYS A 137 1.03 21.29 -38.39
CA LYS A 137 2.38 20.99 -37.88
C LYS A 137 3.20 22.25 -37.66
N LYS A 138 3.16 23.18 -38.62
CA LYS A 138 3.87 24.47 -38.51
C LYS A 138 2.92 25.63 -38.78
N ILE A 139 2.93 26.64 -37.91
CA ILE A 139 2.24 27.91 -38.14
C ILE A 139 3.29 29.02 -38.01
N ASN A 140 3.44 29.85 -39.04
CA ASN A 140 4.43 30.93 -39.06
C ASN A 140 3.82 32.25 -39.53
N ASN A 141 4.12 33.36 -38.85
CA ASN A 141 3.66 34.70 -39.28
C ASN A 141 2.13 34.73 -39.52
N CYS A 142 1.38 34.23 -38.54
CA CYS A 142 -0.07 34.11 -38.61
C CYS A 142 -0.74 34.81 -37.43
N HIS A 143 -1.86 35.47 -37.70
CA HIS A 143 -2.49 36.39 -36.76
C HIS A 143 -4.00 36.15 -36.73
N PHE A 144 -4.60 36.17 -35.54
CA PHE A 144 -6.04 35.93 -35.36
C PHE A 144 -6.71 37.05 -34.56
N GLU A 145 -7.79 37.60 -35.10
CA GLU A 145 -8.73 38.52 -34.44
C GLU A 145 -10.15 37.95 -34.58
N GLY A 146 -10.87 37.78 -33.48
CA GLY A 146 -12.18 37.11 -33.48
C GLY A 146 -12.62 36.59 -32.10
N ILE A 147 -13.63 35.73 -32.09
CA ILE A 147 -14.19 35.10 -30.89
C ILE A 147 -14.24 33.59 -31.10
N VAL A 148 -13.70 32.82 -30.15
CA VAL A 148 -13.75 31.35 -30.12
C VAL A 148 -14.45 30.89 -28.85
N GLU A 149 -15.54 30.16 -28.99
CA GLU A 149 -16.39 29.62 -27.93
C GLU A 149 -16.40 28.09 -27.98
N GLY A 150 -15.95 27.40 -26.93
CA GLY A 150 -15.92 25.94 -26.88
C GLY A 150 -16.26 25.36 -25.51
N GLY A 151 -16.52 24.05 -25.45
CA GLY A 151 -16.66 23.32 -24.18
C GLY A 151 -15.30 22.85 -23.66
N ASP A 152 -14.81 21.73 -24.20
CA ASP A 152 -13.53 21.14 -23.81
C ASP A 152 -12.45 21.33 -24.89
N ASN A 153 -11.22 21.66 -24.49
CA ASN A 153 -10.07 21.92 -25.38
C ASN A 153 -10.40 23.02 -26.41
N THR A 154 -10.44 24.26 -25.94
CA THR A 154 -10.74 25.44 -26.76
C THR A 154 -9.46 26.24 -26.97
N SER A 155 -9.13 26.60 -28.21
CA SER A 155 -7.92 27.36 -28.49
C SER A 155 -7.98 28.20 -29.76
N ILE A 156 -7.01 29.09 -29.96
CA ILE A 156 -6.91 29.86 -31.20
C ILE A 156 -6.04 29.11 -32.22
N MET A 157 -4.86 28.63 -31.82
CA MET A 157 -3.93 27.90 -32.70
C MET A 157 -3.40 26.64 -32.01
N VAL A 158 -3.24 25.55 -32.76
CA VAL A 158 -2.63 24.30 -32.27
C VAL A 158 -1.63 23.77 -33.30
N CYS A 159 -0.37 23.54 -32.90
CA CYS A 159 0.61 22.96 -33.82
C CYS A 159 1.78 22.21 -33.16
N ASP A 160 2.73 21.70 -33.94
CA ASP A 160 4.02 21.26 -33.40
C ASP A 160 4.93 22.48 -33.14
N THR A 161 5.03 23.38 -34.12
CA THR A 161 5.97 24.52 -34.13
C THR A 161 5.25 25.82 -34.46
N LEU A 162 5.37 26.81 -33.59
CA LEU A 162 4.74 28.12 -33.71
C LEU A 162 5.79 29.25 -33.72
N THR A 163 5.82 30.05 -34.79
CA THR A 163 6.81 31.14 -34.93
C THR A 163 6.18 32.44 -35.44
N ASN A 164 6.58 33.60 -34.93
CA ASN A 164 6.14 34.91 -35.44
C ASN A 164 4.60 35.14 -35.40
N CYS A 165 3.86 34.48 -34.50
CA CYS A 165 2.39 34.46 -34.51
C CYS A 165 1.76 35.33 -33.40
N SER A 166 0.48 35.68 -33.55
CA SER A 166 -0.23 36.41 -32.50
C SER A 166 -1.71 36.15 -32.40
N ASN A 167 -2.21 36.29 -31.17
CA ASN A 167 -3.64 36.29 -30.87
C ASN A 167 -4.11 37.66 -30.36
N TYR A 168 -5.10 38.22 -31.06
CA TYR A 168 -5.90 39.38 -30.66
C TYR A 168 -7.35 38.98 -30.31
N GLY A 169 -7.78 37.77 -30.67
CA GLY A 169 -9.13 37.28 -30.45
C GLY A 169 -9.39 36.75 -29.05
N CYS A 170 -10.64 36.80 -28.63
CA CYS A 170 -11.07 36.26 -27.34
C CYS A 170 -11.35 34.74 -27.43
N CYS A 171 -10.94 33.99 -26.42
CA CYS A 171 -11.20 32.56 -26.28
C CYS A 171 -12.01 32.30 -25.00
N LEU A 172 -13.15 31.64 -25.11
CA LEU A 172 -14.02 31.25 -23.99
C LEU A 172 -14.24 29.74 -24.01
N GLY A 173 -14.11 29.09 -22.86
CA GLY A 173 -14.62 27.75 -22.72
C GLY A 173 -14.70 27.22 -21.30
N ASN A 174 -14.99 25.93 -21.19
CA ASN A 174 -15.04 25.24 -19.92
C ASN A 174 -13.66 24.61 -19.66
N LYS A 175 -13.39 23.42 -20.16
CA LYS A 175 -12.12 22.73 -19.84
C LYS A 175 -11.03 23.09 -20.85
N ASN A 176 -9.83 23.40 -20.36
CA ASN A 176 -8.61 23.65 -21.15
C ASN A 176 -8.78 24.75 -22.22
N VAL A 177 -8.55 26.01 -21.84
CA VAL A 177 -8.66 27.18 -22.73
C VAL A 177 -7.29 27.78 -22.98
N TYR A 178 -6.82 27.77 -24.22
CA TYR A 178 -5.48 28.23 -24.55
C TYR A 178 -5.49 29.29 -25.66
N GLY A 179 -4.59 30.28 -25.57
CA GLY A 179 -4.33 31.15 -26.71
C GLY A 179 -3.72 30.33 -27.84
N MET A 180 -2.48 29.92 -27.65
CA MET A 180 -1.68 29.25 -28.68
C MET A 180 -0.95 28.01 -28.12
N ILE A 181 -1.11 26.85 -28.77
CA ILE A 181 -0.51 25.58 -28.34
C ILE A 181 0.59 25.14 -29.33
N ALA A 182 1.76 24.75 -28.82
CA ALA A 182 2.81 24.11 -29.64
C ALA A 182 3.44 22.89 -28.94
N GLN A 183 3.64 21.78 -29.68
CA GLN A 183 4.20 20.53 -29.14
C GLN A 183 5.74 20.40 -29.21
N LYS A 184 6.47 21.38 -29.74
CA LYS A 184 7.93 21.31 -29.93
C LYS A 184 8.68 22.59 -29.62
N TYR A 185 8.13 23.75 -29.96
CA TYR A 185 8.57 25.06 -29.44
C TYR A 185 7.61 26.18 -29.86
N VAL A 186 7.57 27.24 -29.04
CA VAL A 186 6.94 28.52 -29.38
C VAL A 186 8.02 29.59 -29.40
N GLU A 187 8.14 30.36 -30.47
CA GLU A 187 9.14 31.42 -30.55
C GLU A 187 8.61 32.71 -31.19
N ASN A 188 8.94 33.86 -30.62
CA ASN A 188 8.62 35.17 -31.18
C ASN A 188 7.10 35.35 -31.39
N CYS A 189 6.29 35.04 -30.38
CA CYS A 189 4.82 35.05 -30.46
C CYS A 189 4.18 35.83 -29.30
N TYR A 190 2.97 36.36 -29.49
CA TYR A 190 2.34 37.20 -28.46
C TYR A 190 0.82 37.09 -28.34
N ASN A 191 0.31 37.21 -27.10
CA ASN A 191 -1.13 37.23 -26.80
C ASN A 191 -1.58 38.60 -26.28
N ARG A 192 -2.61 39.16 -26.94
CA ARG A 192 -3.32 40.38 -26.54
C ARG A 192 -4.82 40.17 -26.35
N GLY A 193 -5.38 39.08 -26.86
CA GLY A 193 -6.78 38.73 -26.68
C GLY A 193 -7.06 38.10 -25.30
N ASP A 194 -8.25 38.35 -24.76
CA ASP A 194 -8.65 37.81 -23.46
C ASP A 194 -9.01 36.32 -23.53
N LEU A 195 -8.63 35.55 -22.52
CA LEU A 195 -8.83 34.10 -22.41
C LEU A 195 -9.55 33.76 -21.11
N TYR A 196 -10.67 33.05 -21.21
CA TYR A 196 -11.56 32.72 -20.11
C TYR A 196 -11.89 31.22 -20.10
N GLY A 197 -11.43 30.50 -19.07
CA GLY A 197 -11.65 29.06 -18.93
C GLY A 197 -12.10 28.63 -17.54
N PHE A 198 -12.71 27.46 -17.41
CA PHE A 198 -13.10 26.92 -16.11
C PHE A 198 -11.92 26.26 -15.36
N ASP A 199 -11.12 25.47 -16.09
CA ASP A 199 -10.06 24.58 -15.54
C ASP A 199 -8.65 25.18 -15.74
N SER A 200 -7.87 24.76 -16.74
CA SER A 200 -6.60 25.42 -17.12
C SER A 200 -6.83 26.54 -18.15
N THR A 201 -6.22 27.73 -17.98
CA THR A 201 -6.35 28.88 -18.91
C THR A 201 -5.03 29.61 -19.17
N ALA A 202 -4.32 29.33 -20.28
CA ALA A 202 -3.00 29.93 -20.55
C ALA A 202 -2.88 30.63 -21.90
N ALA A 203 -2.10 31.72 -21.97
CA ALA A 203 -1.77 32.39 -23.22
C ALA A 203 -1.02 31.45 -24.20
N PHE A 204 -0.11 30.64 -23.67
CA PHE A 204 0.62 29.62 -24.39
C PHE A 204 0.58 28.27 -23.65
N ASP A 205 0.47 27.18 -24.39
CA ASP A 205 0.63 25.83 -23.86
C ASP A 205 1.72 25.07 -24.64
N GLY A 206 2.66 24.50 -23.89
CA GLY A 206 3.78 23.69 -24.36
C GLY A 206 3.85 22.34 -23.67
N SER A 207 2.71 21.75 -23.29
CA SER A 207 2.56 20.45 -22.59
C SER A 207 3.34 19.25 -23.20
N PHE A 208 4.06 19.43 -24.30
CA PHE A 208 4.99 18.49 -24.90
C PHE A 208 6.36 19.15 -25.14
N SER A 209 7.34 18.81 -24.28
CA SER A 209 8.80 18.85 -24.46
C SER A 209 9.43 19.98 -25.33
N GLY A 210 8.99 21.23 -25.24
CA GLY A 210 9.35 22.27 -26.22
C GLY A 210 9.73 23.63 -25.65
N ASP A 211 10.90 24.14 -26.01
CA ASP A 211 11.42 25.45 -25.60
C ASP A 211 10.46 26.61 -25.95
N GLN A 212 10.45 27.65 -25.12
CA GLN A 212 9.59 28.81 -25.28
C GLN A 212 10.39 30.10 -25.15
N SER A 213 10.42 30.89 -26.23
CA SER A 213 11.33 32.03 -26.33
C SER A 213 10.71 33.28 -26.95
N ASN A 214 11.08 34.45 -26.44
CA ASN A 214 10.71 35.75 -26.98
C ASN A 214 9.19 35.97 -27.06
N LEU A 215 8.50 35.65 -25.96
CA LEU A 215 7.03 35.69 -25.88
C LEU A 215 6.54 36.87 -25.04
N TYR A 216 5.31 37.33 -25.29
CA TYR A 216 4.63 38.16 -24.30
C TYR A 216 3.13 37.88 -24.17
N ASN A 217 2.57 38.15 -22.99
CA ASN A 217 1.12 38.26 -22.78
C ASN A 217 0.73 39.59 -22.11
N ILE A 218 -0.27 40.26 -22.68
CA ILE A 218 -0.99 41.38 -22.06
C ILE A 218 -2.53 41.18 -22.04
N GLY A 219 -3.03 40.14 -22.70
CA GLY A 219 -4.46 39.80 -22.65
C GLY A 219 -4.83 39.22 -21.29
N LYS A 220 -6.06 39.47 -20.82
CA LYS A 220 -6.52 38.91 -19.54
C LYS A 220 -6.58 37.40 -19.67
N THR A 221 -6.04 36.70 -18.69
CA THR A 221 -6.19 35.24 -18.56
C THR A 221 -6.89 34.97 -17.24
N LYS A 222 -8.05 34.32 -17.25
CA LYS A 222 -8.81 34.02 -16.04
C LYS A 222 -9.31 32.58 -16.03
N SER A 223 -9.08 31.90 -14.91
CA SER A 223 -9.73 30.63 -14.60
C SER A 223 -10.79 30.76 -13.50
N ILE A 224 -11.54 29.68 -13.24
CA ILE A 224 -12.43 29.56 -12.07
C ILE A 224 -11.86 28.63 -11.00
N ILE A 225 -11.21 27.51 -11.35
CA ILE A 225 -10.68 26.53 -10.36
C ILE A 225 -9.25 26.03 -10.60
N GLY A 226 -8.63 26.35 -11.74
CA GLY A 226 -7.31 25.85 -12.11
C GLY A 226 -6.37 26.96 -12.58
N ASN A 227 -5.18 26.58 -13.03
CA ASN A 227 -4.08 27.51 -13.23
C ASN A 227 -4.27 28.41 -14.45
N TYR A 228 -3.76 29.65 -14.36
CA TYR A 228 -3.81 30.62 -15.44
C TYR A 228 -2.61 31.57 -15.49
N GLY A 229 -2.37 32.18 -16.65
CA GLY A 229 -1.26 33.12 -16.86
C GLY A 229 -0.65 32.99 -18.26
N LEU A 230 0.66 33.25 -18.37
CA LEU A 230 1.38 33.03 -19.63
C LEU A 230 1.36 31.54 -20.02
N LEU A 231 1.47 30.63 -19.06
CA LEU A 231 1.75 29.21 -19.25
C LEU A 231 0.91 28.31 -18.33
N ASN A 232 0.75 27.05 -18.73
CA ASN A 232 0.08 26.01 -17.93
C ASN A 232 1.06 25.26 -17.00
N GLU A 233 0.56 24.69 -15.90
CA GLU A 233 1.35 24.09 -14.80
C GLU A 233 2.20 22.87 -15.18
N HIS A 234 1.92 22.24 -16.32
CA HIS A 234 2.64 21.05 -16.80
C HIS A 234 3.86 21.38 -17.70
N ASN A 235 4.15 22.67 -17.94
CA ASN A 235 5.28 23.09 -18.74
C ASN A 235 6.60 22.91 -17.98
N ARG A 236 7.32 21.81 -18.25
CA ARG A 236 8.71 21.62 -17.79
C ARG A 236 9.77 22.25 -18.71
N ASN A 237 9.37 23.22 -19.53
CA ASN A 237 10.16 23.73 -20.65
C ASN A 237 11.05 24.92 -20.25
N ARG A 238 12.14 25.13 -21.00
CA ARG A 238 13.00 26.29 -20.81
C ARG A 238 12.35 27.55 -21.37
N LEU A 239 12.24 28.57 -20.53
CA LEU A 239 11.83 29.92 -20.93
C LEU A 239 13.06 30.76 -21.29
N THR A 240 12.93 31.67 -22.26
CA THR A 240 13.94 32.71 -22.57
C THR A 240 13.26 34.00 -23.02
N SER A 241 13.60 35.15 -22.43
CA SER A 241 13.07 36.48 -22.80
C SER A 241 11.53 36.52 -22.92
N CYS A 242 10.82 36.07 -21.88
CA CYS A 242 9.35 36.07 -21.87
C CYS A 242 8.79 37.15 -20.92
N TYR A 243 7.73 37.87 -21.33
CA TYR A 243 7.21 39.05 -20.64
C TYR A 243 5.69 38.96 -20.32
N VAL A 244 5.28 39.44 -19.16
CA VAL A 244 3.86 39.54 -18.76
C VAL A 244 3.56 40.92 -18.18
N LEU A 245 2.36 41.44 -18.44
CA LEU A 245 1.87 42.68 -17.85
C LEU A 245 1.37 42.47 -16.40
N ASP A 246 2.00 43.18 -15.47
CA ASP A 246 1.83 43.13 -14.00
C ASP A 246 0.38 43.28 -13.51
N THR A 247 -0.49 43.98 -14.26
CA THR A 247 -1.89 44.20 -13.88
C THR A 247 -2.77 42.94 -13.94
N PHE A 248 -2.24 41.79 -14.34
CA PHE A 248 -3.00 40.55 -14.57
C PHE A 248 -2.37 39.28 -13.98
N SER A 249 -1.30 39.38 -13.20
CA SER A 249 -0.54 38.22 -12.70
C SER A 249 -0.80 37.86 -11.24
N THR A 250 -1.69 36.90 -11.02
CA THR A 250 -1.46 35.85 -10.01
C THR A 250 -0.80 34.67 -10.74
N PHE A 251 0.47 34.41 -10.48
CA PHE A 251 1.16 33.22 -11.01
C PHE A 251 0.95 32.08 -10.01
N SER A 252 0.63 30.87 -10.48
CA SER A 252 0.56 29.67 -9.64
C SER A 252 1.98 29.15 -9.39
N ASP A 253 2.48 29.27 -8.17
CA ASP A 253 3.91 29.35 -7.87
C ASP A 253 4.54 27.98 -7.55
N ARG A 254 4.26 26.96 -8.38
CA ARG A 254 4.76 25.60 -8.13
C ARG A 254 6.28 25.54 -8.15
N GLU A 255 6.86 25.23 -7.00
CA GLU A 255 8.23 24.77 -6.85
C GLU A 255 8.47 23.51 -7.70
N ASN A 256 9.01 23.68 -8.91
CA ASN A 256 9.84 22.67 -9.54
C ASN A 256 11.26 23.21 -9.65
N SER A 257 12.18 22.52 -8.99
CA SER A 257 13.62 22.75 -9.03
C SER A 257 14.17 22.83 -10.47
N GLU A 258 15.22 23.65 -10.65
CA GLU A 258 16.09 23.79 -11.84
C GLU A 258 15.77 24.86 -12.92
N TYR A 259 14.84 25.80 -12.70
CA TYR A 259 14.64 26.93 -13.63
C TYR A 259 15.43 28.19 -13.22
N ASP A 260 16.37 28.64 -14.07
CA ASP A 260 17.16 29.87 -13.83
C ASP A 260 16.24 31.10 -13.88
N SER A 261 16.17 31.84 -12.76
CA SER A 261 15.24 32.96 -12.52
C SER A 261 15.57 34.24 -13.29
N LYS A 262 16.15 34.12 -14.48
CA LYS A 262 16.67 35.21 -15.34
C LYS A 262 15.98 35.30 -16.71
N SER A 263 14.96 34.49 -16.96
CA SER A 263 14.38 34.31 -18.30
C SER A 263 12.90 34.72 -18.46
N PHE A 264 12.20 35.04 -17.37
CA PHE A 264 10.80 35.44 -17.35
C PHE A 264 10.64 36.73 -16.54
N TYR A 265 9.82 37.66 -17.03
CA TYR A 265 9.75 39.03 -16.54
C TYR A 265 8.30 39.51 -16.40
N ILE A 266 7.87 39.84 -15.18
CA ILE A 266 6.62 40.56 -14.93
C ILE A 266 6.95 42.05 -14.93
N PHE A 267 6.34 42.83 -15.83
CA PHE A 267 6.62 44.25 -16.02
C PHE A 267 5.34 45.11 -15.93
N PRO A 268 5.40 46.30 -15.31
CA PRO A 268 4.27 47.23 -15.27
C PRO A 268 4.01 47.85 -16.65
N LEU A 269 2.79 48.37 -16.84
CA LEU A 269 2.35 48.99 -18.10
C LEU A 269 3.35 50.01 -18.68
N SER A 270 3.94 50.83 -17.81
CA SER A 270 4.92 51.86 -18.17
C SER A 270 6.17 51.30 -18.89
N LYS A 271 6.54 50.04 -18.68
CA LYS A 271 7.65 49.37 -19.37
C LYS A 271 7.29 48.91 -20.79
N PHE A 272 6.02 48.57 -21.02
CA PHE A 272 5.53 48.32 -22.37
C PHE A 272 5.43 49.64 -23.14
N GLU A 273 4.79 50.66 -22.56
CA GLU A 273 4.58 51.98 -23.17
C GLU A 273 5.89 52.70 -23.53
N ALA A 274 6.91 52.60 -22.67
CA ALA A 274 8.23 53.22 -22.89
C ALA A 274 9.06 52.56 -24.01
N GLY A 275 8.71 51.35 -24.44
CA GLY A 275 9.43 50.58 -25.46
C GLY A 275 10.47 49.59 -24.93
N ASP A 276 10.76 49.57 -23.62
CA ASP A 276 11.75 48.67 -23.00
C ASP A 276 11.52 47.19 -23.36
N VAL A 277 10.25 46.76 -23.46
CA VAL A 277 9.89 45.40 -23.90
C VAL A 277 10.20 45.19 -25.38
N THR A 278 9.84 46.12 -26.25
CA THR A 278 10.11 46.07 -27.69
C THR A 278 11.60 45.99 -27.99
N ASP A 279 12.42 46.77 -27.28
CA ASP A 279 13.88 46.73 -27.41
C ASP A 279 14.45 45.39 -26.94
N SER A 280 13.93 44.83 -25.84
CA SER A 280 14.37 43.53 -25.32
C SER A 280 13.98 42.36 -26.23
N LEU A 281 12.78 42.39 -26.82
CA LEU A 281 12.32 41.42 -27.81
C LEU A 281 13.17 41.49 -29.10
N ASN A 282 13.52 42.70 -29.57
CA ASN A 282 14.40 42.90 -30.73
C ASN A 282 15.85 42.48 -30.46
N LYS A 283 16.33 42.63 -29.22
CA LYS A 283 17.64 42.12 -28.81
C LYS A 283 17.72 40.61 -28.98
N TYR A 284 16.72 39.86 -28.51
CA TYR A 284 16.66 38.41 -28.72
C TYR A 284 16.69 38.04 -30.22
N VAL A 285 15.89 38.71 -31.06
CA VAL A 285 15.86 38.51 -32.53
C VAL A 285 17.25 38.73 -33.16
N THR A 286 18.01 39.71 -32.65
CA THR A 286 19.37 40.01 -33.12
C THR A 286 20.39 38.95 -32.68
N GLU A 287 20.26 38.43 -31.45
CA GLU A 287 21.15 37.42 -30.87
C GLU A 287 20.83 35.99 -31.39
N HIS A 288 19.58 35.72 -31.79
CA HIS A 288 19.07 34.41 -32.22
C HIS A 288 18.35 34.47 -33.58
N PRO A 289 19.04 34.80 -34.69
CA PRO A 289 18.37 35.14 -35.97
C PRO A 289 17.65 33.98 -36.67
N THR A 290 17.93 32.71 -36.34
CA THR A 290 17.20 31.54 -36.87
C THR A 290 17.17 30.35 -35.89
N SER A 291 15.98 29.86 -35.53
CA SER A 291 15.76 28.51 -34.99
C SER A 291 15.58 27.45 -36.09
N ASP A 292 14.99 27.84 -37.22
CA ASP A 292 14.93 27.08 -38.48
C ASP A 292 15.49 27.96 -39.62
N LYS A 293 16.45 27.44 -40.39
CA LYS A 293 17.07 28.15 -41.53
C LYS A 293 16.07 28.58 -42.63
N LYS A 294 14.81 28.13 -42.57
CA LYS A 294 13.73 28.52 -43.49
C LYS A 294 12.72 29.53 -42.93
N CYS A 295 12.77 29.87 -41.64
CA CYS A 295 11.87 30.86 -41.03
C CYS A 295 12.68 31.80 -40.12
N PRO A 296 13.12 32.97 -40.62
CA PRO A 296 13.76 33.98 -39.77
C PRO A 296 12.75 34.56 -38.77
N LEU A 297 13.26 35.07 -37.65
CA LEU A 297 12.44 35.81 -36.69
C LEU A 297 12.14 37.23 -37.20
N LEU A 298 10.92 37.69 -37.01
CA LEU A 298 10.50 39.05 -37.36
C LEU A 298 10.86 40.04 -36.26
N SER A 299 11.38 41.19 -36.67
CA SER A 299 11.61 42.33 -35.79
C SER A 299 10.29 42.93 -35.27
N TRP A 300 10.37 43.52 -34.09
CA TRP A 300 9.26 44.15 -33.39
C TRP A 300 9.29 45.66 -33.59
N VAL A 301 8.11 46.27 -33.68
CA VAL A 301 7.90 47.73 -33.67
C VAL A 301 7.02 48.11 -32.50
N GLN A 302 7.25 49.30 -31.94
CA GLN A 302 6.37 49.88 -30.94
C GLN A 302 5.03 50.26 -31.59
N GLY A 303 3.93 49.70 -31.11
CA GLY A 303 2.58 50.04 -31.56
C GLY A 303 2.17 51.45 -31.17
N LYS A 304 1.22 52.03 -31.92
CA LYS A 304 0.62 53.34 -31.60
C LYS A 304 -0.17 53.32 -30.28
N ASP A 305 -0.55 52.12 -29.86
CA ASP A 305 -1.23 51.75 -28.63
C ASP A 305 -0.26 51.45 -27.47
N GLY A 306 1.05 51.62 -27.66
CA GLY A 306 2.06 51.43 -26.61
C GLY A 306 2.52 49.99 -26.38
N PHE A 307 2.17 49.04 -27.27
CA PHE A 307 2.55 47.63 -27.13
C PHE A 307 3.41 47.11 -28.30
N PRO A 308 4.33 46.15 -28.07
CA PRO A 308 5.15 45.58 -29.15
C PRO A 308 4.28 44.82 -30.17
N ARG A 309 4.53 45.00 -31.47
CA ARG A 309 3.85 44.23 -32.55
C ARG A 309 4.76 44.02 -33.75
N PHE A 310 4.31 43.27 -34.75
CA PHE A 310 4.97 43.22 -36.06
C PHE A 310 4.43 44.34 -36.95
N GLU A 311 5.28 44.88 -37.84
CA GLU A 311 4.97 46.08 -38.63
C GLU A 311 3.73 45.93 -39.53
N HIS A 312 3.55 44.74 -40.13
CA HIS A 312 2.43 44.40 -41.01
C HIS A 312 1.12 44.03 -40.28
N VAL A 313 1.10 44.02 -38.95
CA VAL A 313 -0.06 43.55 -38.15
C VAL A 313 -0.74 44.73 -37.47
N ASP A 314 -1.82 45.24 -38.07
CA ASP A 314 -2.66 46.32 -37.55
C ASP A 314 -4.03 45.77 -37.10
N LEU A 315 -4.00 44.99 -36.02
CA LEU A 315 -5.17 44.38 -35.37
C LEU A 315 -5.37 45.03 -34.00
N GLN A 316 -6.58 44.91 -33.46
CA GLN A 316 -6.91 45.37 -32.10
C GLN A 316 -7.57 44.23 -31.32
N PRO A 317 -7.39 44.14 -29.98
CA PRO A 317 -8.01 43.10 -29.19
C PRO A 317 -9.53 43.11 -29.33
N THR A 318 -10.14 41.93 -29.48
CA THR A 318 -11.60 41.83 -29.56
C THR A 318 -12.23 42.10 -28.19
N GLU A 319 -12.75 43.31 -28.00
CA GLU A 319 -13.44 43.68 -26.76
C GLU A 319 -14.81 42.96 -26.68
N ILE A 320 -14.98 42.15 -25.64
CA ILE A 320 -16.25 41.48 -25.32
C ILE A 320 -16.55 41.62 -23.84
N HIS A 321 -17.84 41.55 -23.49
CA HIS A 321 -18.29 41.44 -22.11
C HIS A 321 -18.71 40.01 -21.80
N VAL A 322 -18.24 39.48 -20.67
CA VAL A 322 -18.44 38.07 -20.30
C VAL A 322 -19.22 37.92 -19.00
N VAL A 323 -20.04 36.87 -18.95
CA VAL A 323 -20.58 36.34 -17.70
C VAL A 323 -19.71 35.18 -17.25
N LYS A 324 -19.16 35.29 -16.03
CA LYS A 324 -18.57 34.20 -15.26
C LYS A 324 -19.69 33.51 -14.48
N PHE A 325 -19.93 32.24 -14.74
CA PHE A 325 -20.78 31.41 -13.90
C PHE A 325 -19.95 30.70 -12.83
N THR A 326 -20.39 30.83 -11.58
CA THR A 326 -19.79 30.24 -10.37
C THR A 326 -20.84 29.42 -9.61
N GLY A 327 -20.45 28.75 -8.54
CA GLY A 327 -21.34 27.83 -7.82
C GLY A 327 -21.44 26.48 -8.52
N ALA A 328 -22.63 26.04 -8.90
CA ALA A 328 -22.93 24.70 -9.36
C ALA A 328 -22.97 24.53 -10.90
N TYR A 329 -23.36 25.58 -11.64
CA TYR A 329 -22.99 25.70 -13.05
C TYR A 329 -21.75 26.57 -13.16
N LYS A 330 -20.66 26.06 -13.75
CA LYS A 330 -19.37 26.73 -13.79
C LYS A 330 -18.87 26.86 -15.24
N GLY A 331 -18.44 28.05 -15.64
CA GLY A 331 -17.93 28.33 -16.98
C GLY A 331 -18.08 29.79 -17.38
N TYR A 332 -17.72 30.11 -18.63
CA TYR A 332 -17.83 31.46 -19.18
C TYR A 332 -18.76 31.50 -20.40
N THR A 333 -19.48 32.60 -20.57
CA THR A 333 -20.22 32.88 -21.81
C THR A 333 -20.20 34.36 -22.15
N ARG A 334 -20.31 34.71 -23.42
CA ARG A 334 -20.40 36.12 -23.83
C ARG A 334 -21.80 36.67 -23.58
N ILE A 335 -21.89 37.96 -23.31
CA ILE A 335 -23.15 38.71 -23.34
C ILE A 335 -23.59 38.90 -24.80
N GLN A 336 -24.86 38.64 -25.11
CA GLN A 336 -25.44 38.72 -26.45
C GLN A 336 -26.63 39.70 -26.45
N ASN A 337 -26.50 40.82 -27.15
CA ASN A 337 -27.54 41.86 -27.24
C ASN A 337 -28.07 42.33 -25.86
N GLY A 338 -27.16 42.47 -24.89
CA GLY A 338 -27.51 42.83 -23.51
C GLY A 338 -28.14 41.69 -22.70
N SER A 339 -28.08 40.45 -23.17
CA SER A 339 -28.71 39.28 -22.55
C SER A 339 -27.81 38.05 -22.49
N VAL A 340 -28.05 37.15 -21.54
CA VAL A 340 -27.42 35.82 -21.49
C VAL A 340 -28.49 34.74 -21.29
N THR A 341 -28.47 33.71 -22.13
CA THR A 341 -29.33 32.53 -21.95
C THR A 341 -28.70 31.61 -20.92
N LEU A 342 -29.40 31.40 -19.80
CA LEU A 342 -28.98 30.47 -18.76
C LEU A 342 -29.14 29.02 -19.23
N PRO A 343 -28.22 28.10 -18.87
CA PRO A 343 -28.35 26.69 -19.23
C PRO A 343 -29.61 26.09 -18.59
N LYS A 344 -30.29 25.20 -19.32
CA LYS A 344 -31.36 24.37 -18.74
C LYS A 344 -30.77 23.05 -18.25
N SER A 345 -31.14 22.63 -17.04
CA SER A 345 -30.78 21.30 -16.54
C SER A 345 -31.43 20.24 -17.43
N THR A 346 -30.68 19.20 -17.76
CA THR A 346 -31.21 17.97 -18.41
C THR A 346 -31.57 16.89 -17.41
N ASP A 347 -31.32 17.11 -16.12
CA ASP A 347 -31.50 16.13 -15.04
C ASP A 347 -32.56 16.64 -14.04
N PRO A 348 -33.64 15.88 -13.79
CA PRO A 348 -34.75 16.28 -12.93
C PRO A 348 -34.41 16.35 -11.43
N MET A 349 -33.22 15.94 -11.00
CA MET A 349 -32.76 16.10 -9.60
C MET A 349 -32.29 17.54 -9.29
N TYR A 350 -32.09 18.36 -10.34
CA TYR A 350 -31.57 19.72 -10.25
C TYR A 350 -32.58 20.72 -10.83
N ASP A 351 -33.15 21.56 -9.98
CA ASP A 351 -33.80 22.79 -10.42
C ASP A 351 -32.86 23.97 -10.18
N PHE A 352 -32.74 24.87 -11.16
CA PHE A 352 -31.87 26.03 -11.05
C PHE A 352 -32.67 27.19 -10.43
N ASP A 353 -32.33 27.54 -9.19
CA ASP A 353 -33.01 28.63 -8.47
C ASP A 353 -32.52 30.00 -8.95
N PHE A 354 -32.91 30.40 -10.16
CA PHE A 354 -32.58 31.68 -10.80
C PHE A 354 -33.30 32.90 -10.15
N LYS A 355 -33.47 32.90 -8.84
CA LYS A 355 -34.47 33.71 -8.11
C LYS A 355 -34.32 35.24 -8.18
N THR A 356 -33.24 35.76 -8.78
CA THR A 356 -32.95 37.20 -8.84
C THR A 356 -32.46 37.72 -10.18
N PHE A 357 -32.28 36.88 -11.21
CA PHE A 357 -31.65 37.34 -12.46
C PHE A 357 -32.17 36.65 -13.73
N ASP A 358 -32.74 37.43 -14.65
CA ASP A 358 -33.36 36.95 -15.90
C ASP A 358 -32.41 36.98 -17.11
N GLY A 359 -31.14 37.33 -16.89
CA GLY A 359 -30.13 37.45 -17.94
C GLY A 359 -30.07 38.82 -18.61
N THR A 360 -31.04 39.72 -18.41
CA THR A 360 -31.22 40.93 -19.23
C THR A 360 -30.55 42.19 -18.66
N GLY A 361 -30.21 43.12 -19.55
CA GLY A 361 -29.65 44.43 -19.20
C GLY A 361 -28.15 44.44 -18.90
N LEU A 362 -27.39 43.39 -19.26
CA LEU A 362 -25.94 43.35 -19.03
C LEU A 362 -25.17 44.10 -20.11
N ASP A 363 -24.31 45.03 -19.70
CA ASP A 363 -23.44 45.82 -20.58
C ASP A 363 -21.94 45.71 -20.23
N LYS A 364 -21.58 44.84 -19.27
CA LYS A 364 -20.23 44.70 -18.73
C LYS A 364 -19.97 43.32 -18.12
N ASP A 365 -18.70 43.01 -17.88
CA ASP A 365 -18.27 41.79 -17.19
C ASP A 365 -19.02 41.61 -15.86
N THR A 366 -19.63 40.43 -15.68
CA THR A 366 -20.52 40.13 -14.54
C THR A 366 -20.24 38.72 -14.01
N ILE A 367 -20.36 38.53 -12.69
CA ILE A 367 -20.26 37.22 -12.04
C ILE A 367 -21.67 36.81 -11.60
N ILE A 368 -22.05 35.56 -11.84
CA ILE A 368 -23.33 34.97 -11.44
C ILE A 368 -23.07 33.65 -10.74
N ASP A 369 -23.35 33.61 -9.44
CA ASP A 369 -23.36 32.37 -8.66
C ASP A 369 -24.66 31.58 -8.94
N VAL A 370 -24.54 30.48 -9.67
CA VAL A 370 -25.63 29.58 -10.01
C VAL A 370 -25.65 28.44 -9.00
N TYR A 371 -26.49 28.51 -7.97
CA TYR A 371 -26.62 27.39 -7.02
C TYR A 371 -27.59 26.32 -7.56
N HIS A 372 -27.30 25.05 -7.29
CA HIS A 372 -28.31 24.00 -7.41
C HIS A 372 -29.33 24.16 -6.28
N SER A 373 -30.62 24.21 -6.62
CA SER A 373 -31.64 23.71 -5.71
C SER A 373 -31.88 22.24 -6.05
N PHE A 374 -31.32 21.36 -5.23
CA PHE A 374 -31.68 19.94 -5.19
C PHE A 374 -32.79 19.76 -4.17
N ASN A 375 -33.73 18.87 -4.46
CA ASN A 375 -34.92 18.65 -3.64
C ASN A 375 -34.58 17.81 -2.40
N THR A 376 -33.94 18.44 -1.40
CA THR A 376 -33.63 17.87 -0.09
C THR A 376 -34.70 18.22 0.95
N THR A 377 -34.86 17.37 1.96
CA THR A 377 -35.69 17.64 3.14
C THR A 377 -34.96 18.48 4.20
N LEU A 378 -33.65 18.69 4.07
CA LEU A 378 -32.85 19.48 5.01
C LEU A 378 -33.12 20.98 4.86
N GLU A 379 -33.51 21.61 5.96
CA GLU A 379 -33.69 23.05 6.05
C GLU A 379 -32.35 23.77 6.10
N LYS A 380 -32.28 24.99 5.54
CA LYS A 380 -31.14 25.88 5.72
C LYS A 380 -31.36 26.87 6.86
N ASP A 381 -30.28 27.25 7.52
CA ASP A 381 -30.27 28.42 8.41
C ASP A 381 -30.02 29.75 7.66
N THR A 382 -29.88 30.84 8.42
CA THR A 382 -29.65 32.19 7.90
C THR A 382 -28.30 32.39 7.23
N ASP A 383 -27.33 31.53 7.53
CA ASP A 383 -25.96 31.61 7.00
C ASP A 383 -25.80 30.70 5.76
N GLY A 384 -26.84 29.92 5.43
CA GLY A 384 -26.90 29.05 4.26
C GLY A 384 -26.54 27.58 4.52
N PHE A 385 -26.19 27.23 5.77
CA PHE A 385 -25.83 25.86 6.17
C PHE A 385 -27.07 24.98 6.25
N TYR A 386 -26.96 23.73 5.81
CA TYR A 386 -27.99 22.71 6.00
C TYR A 386 -27.97 22.20 7.44
N LEU A 387 -29.10 22.35 8.13
CA LEU A 387 -29.24 21.97 9.53
C LEU A 387 -29.41 20.46 9.68
N ILE A 388 -28.58 19.86 10.54
CA ILE A 388 -28.56 18.43 10.84
C ILE A 388 -29.03 18.25 12.28
N LYS A 389 -30.25 17.73 12.47
CA LYS A 389 -30.95 17.67 13.77
C LYS A 389 -30.91 16.27 14.39
N ASP A 390 -30.68 15.24 13.59
CA ASP A 390 -30.55 13.86 14.04
C ASP A 390 -29.66 13.00 13.11
N ALA A 391 -29.53 11.71 13.43
CA ALA A 391 -28.69 10.78 12.67
C ALA A 391 -29.23 10.48 11.26
N GLN A 392 -30.53 10.65 11.02
CA GLN A 392 -31.13 10.50 9.69
C GLN A 392 -30.86 11.72 8.82
N ASP A 393 -30.87 12.93 9.39
CA ASP A 393 -30.38 14.13 8.70
C ASP A 393 -28.90 14.00 8.32
N LEU A 394 -28.06 13.42 9.20
CA LEU A 394 -26.63 13.22 8.92
C LEU A 394 -26.40 12.15 7.83
N ILE A 395 -27.22 11.09 7.79
CA ILE A 395 -27.28 10.15 6.64
C ILE A 395 -27.66 10.89 5.36
N THR A 396 -28.71 11.73 5.39
CA THR A 396 -29.17 12.48 4.23
C THR A 396 -28.10 13.44 3.73
N TYR A 397 -27.43 14.16 4.64
CA TYR A 397 -26.28 15.01 4.34
C TYR A 397 -25.17 14.24 3.64
N ARG A 398 -24.71 13.12 4.23
CA ARG A 398 -23.71 12.21 3.61
C ARG A 398 -24.13 11.78 2.21
N ASP A 399 -25.36 11.31 2.03
CA ASP A 399 -25.82 10.69 0.79
C ASP A 399 -26.04 11.69 -0.37
N PHE A 400 -26.14 12.99 -0.06
CA PHE A 400 -26.08 14.06 -1.05
C PHE A 400 -24.65 14.54 -1.28
N VAL A 401 -23.85 14.76 -0.23
CA VAL A 401 -22.43 15.17 -0.32
C VAL A 401 -21.60 14.15 -1.10
N ASN A 402 -21.78 12.86 -0.84
CA ASN A 402 -21.12 11.75 -1.56
C ASN A 402 -21.58 11.62 -3.04
N LYS A 403 -22.41 12.54 -3.55
CA LYS A 403 -22.78 12.72 -4.96
C LYS A 403 -22.27 14.07 -5.51
N ASP A 404 -21.19 14.59 -4.93
CA ASP A 404 -20.51 15.84 -5.30
C ASP A 404 -21.41 17.09 -5.18
N LEU A 405 -22.39 17.10 -4.26
CA LEU A 405 -23.28 18.24 -4.03
C LEU A 405 -22.69 19.21 -2.98
N PRO A 406 -22.63 20.52 -3.28
CA PRO A 406 -22.07 21.52 -2.37
C PRO A 406 -23.02 21.79 -1.20
N MET A 407 -22.87 21.02 -0.13
CA MET A 407 -23.64 21.15 1.10
C MET A 407 -22.73 21.45 2.28
N ASP A 408 -22.73 22.71 2.71
CA ASP A 408 -22.19 23.07 4.02
C ASP A 408 -23.17 22.59 5.10
N GLY A 409 -22.68 21.80 6.05
CA GLY A 409 -23.49 21.18 7.09
C GLY A 409 -23.32 21.86 8.43
N ARG A 410 -24.41 22.10 9.17
CA ARG A 410 -24.33 22.59 10.55
C ARG A 410 -25.16 21.71 11.47
N LEU A 411 -24.56 21.22 12.56
CA LEU A 411 -25.31 20.50 13.58
C LEU A 411 -26.25 21.45 14.34
N ALA A 412 -27.47 20.99 14.57
CA ALA A 412 -28.50 21.68 15.35
C ALA A 412 -28.82 20.96 16.69
N ALA A 413 -28.22 19.78 16.89
CA ALA A 413 -28.33 18.95 18.08
C ALA A 413 -27.14 17.97 18.14
N ASP A 414 -26.97 17.33 19.31
CA ASP A 414 -26.04 16.19 19.44
C ASP A 414 -26.59 14.97 18.68
N ILE A 415 -25.71 14.26 17.97
CA ILE A 415 -26.08 13.18 17.04
C ILE A 415 -25.60 11.83 17.58
N ASP A 416 -26.51 10.87 17.76
CA ASP A 416 -26.16 9.50 18.16
C ASP A 416 -26.23 8.51 16.98
N LEU A 417 -25.05 8.06 16.52
CA LEU A 417 -24.90 7.09 15.45
C LEU A 417 -25.11 5.63 15.89
N SER A 418 -25.39 5.35 17.18
CA SER A 418 -25.71 4.00 17.67
C SER A 418 -26.95 3.40 16.99
N THR A 419 -27.82 4.25 16.46
CA THR A 419 -28.99 3.85 15.66
C THR A 419 -28.61 3.40 14.26
N VAL A 420 -27.51 3.89 13.69
CA VAL A 420 -27.07 3.76 12.30
C VAL A 420 -26.00 2.68 12.10
N CYS A 421 -24.92 2.73 12.88
CA CYS A 421 -23.76 1.83 12.76
C CYS A 421 -23.45 1.11 14.07
N GLY A 422 -22.60 0.09 14.01
CA GLY A 422 -22.20 -0.72 15.15
C GLY A 422 -21.85 -2.15 14.73
N GLU A 423 -21.22 -2.91 15.62
CA GLU A 423 -20.80 -4.30 15.40
C GLU A 423 -21.88 -5.19 14.75
N LYS A 424 -23.15 -5.02 15.14
CA LYS A 424 -24.29 -5.79 14.61
C LYS A 424 -25.07 -5.12 13.47
N LYS A 425 -24.67 -3.90 13.08
CA LYS A 425 -25.33 -3.07 12.06
C LYS A 425 -24.46 -2.81 10.83
N GLY A 426 -23.14 -3.02 10.97
CA GLY A 426 -22.15 -2.67 9.96
C GLY A 426 -21.53 -1.31 10.19
N SER A 427 -20.57 -1.00 9.33
CA SER A 427 -19.72 0.19 9.38
C SER A 427 -20.43 1.43 8.82
N TRP A 428 -20.13 2.60 9.38
CA TRP A 428 -20.44 3.89 8.77
C TRP A 428 -19.71 4.04 7.42
N THR A 429 -20.43 4.53 6.41
CA THR A 429 -19.83 4.95 5.13
C THR A 429 -19.27 6.37 5.30
N PRO A 430 -17.96 6.61 5.11
CA PRO A 430 -17.37 7.94 5.26
C PRO A 430 -18.02 9.01 4.36
N ILE A 431 -18.02 10.26 4.83
CA ILE A 431 -18.47 11.42 4.05
C ILE A 431 -17.30 11.93 3.19
N ASN A 432 -17.52 12.17 1.90
CA ASN A 432 -16.55 12.75 0.97
C ASN A 432 -16.92 14.20 0.64
N ALA A 433 -16.57 15.12 1.53
CA ALA A 433 -17.01 16.53 1.55
C ALA A 433 -16.00 17.49 0.90
N TYR A 434 -15.48 17.13 -0.27
CA TYR A 434 -14.46 17.91 -0.96
C TYR A 434 -14.96 19.33 -1.31
N ARG A 435 -14.41 20.34 -0.62
CA ARG A 435 -14.78 21.78 -0.69
C ARG A 435 -16.10 22.15 0.00
N GLN A 436 -16.40 21.56 1.16
CA GLN A 436 -17.51 21.94 2.02
C GLN A 436 -17.05 22.26 3.45
N ILE A 437 -17.85 23.07 4.13
CA ILE A 437 -17.69 23.44 5.54
C ILE A 437 -18.65 22.63 6.40
N PHE A 438 -18.15 21.94 7.42
CA PHE A 438 -18.95 21.31 8.46
C PHE A 438 -18.76 22.01 9.81
N ASP A 439 -19.85 22.57 10.34
CA ASP A 439 -19.89 23.29 11.61
C ASP A 439 -20.65 22.47 12.65
N GLY A 440 -19.94 21.90 13.62
CA GLY A 440 -20.56 21.22 14.75
C GLY A 440 -21.34 22.16 15.67
N ALA A 441 -21.18 23.49 15.57
CA ALA A 441 -21.86 24.48 16.42
C ALA A 441 -21.76 24.22 17.94
N GLY A 442 -20.75 23.46 18.40
CA GLY A 442 -20.56 23.02 19.78
C GLY A 442 -21.17 21.65 20.13
N HIS A 443 -21.85 21.01 19.18
CA HIS A 443 -22.51 19.72 19.37
C HIS A 443 -21.57 18.51 19.29
N THR A 444 -22.03 17.40 19.85
CA THR A 444 -21.33 16.13 19.89
C THR A 444 -21.92 15.11 18.91
N ILE A 445 -21.09 14.49 18.09
CA ILE A 445 -21.42 13.25 17.37
C ILE A 445 -20.92 12.08 18.23
N SER A 446 -21.78 11.10 18.51
CA SER A 446 -21.47 9.96 19.39
C SER A 446 -21.62 8.62 18.68
N ASN A 447 -20.89 7.61 19.15
CA ASN A 447 -21.08 6.19 18.81
C ASN A 447 -20.84 5.86 17.32
N LEU A 448 -19.91 6.55 16.68
CA LEU A 448 -19.40 6.18 15.35
C LEU A 448 -18.76 4.78 15.40
N TYR A 449 -19.10 3.93 14.45
CA TYR A 449 -18.48 2.60 14.31
C TYR A 449 -18.08 2.34 12.85
N ILE A 450 -16.79 2.07 12.64
CA ILE A 450 -16.21 1.64 11.38
C ILE A 450 -15.29 0.45 11.67
N SER A 451 -15.52 -0.68 11.01
CA SER A 451 -14.63 -1.84 10.99
C SER A 451 -14.62 -2.42 9.57
N THR A 452 -13.53 -2.24 8.83
CA THR A 452 -13.45 -2.63 7.40
C THR A 452 -12.22 -3.47 7.07
N TYR A 453 -12.34 -4.28 6.01
CA TYR A 453 -11.31 -5.16 5.46
C TYR A 453 -11.43 -5.13 3.93
N GLY A 454 -10.36 -4.76 3.22
CA GLY A 454 -10.30 -4.75 1.75
C GLY A 454 -10.81 -3.49 1.04
N ASP A 455 -11.41 -2.53 1.76
CA ASP A 455 -11.93 -1.30 1.15
C ASP A 455 -10.83 -0.22 0.99
N TYR A 456 -10.25 -0.15 -0.20
CA TYR A 456 -9.30 0.91 -0.57
C TYR A 456 -10.01 2.26 -0.75
N SER A 457 -9.86 3.15 0.23
CA SER A 457 -10.21 4.57 0.09
C SER A 457 -8.94 5.37 -0.25
N PRO A 458 -8.84 6.02 -1.43
CA PRO A 458 -7.67 6.84 -1.78
C PRO A 458 -7.50 8.09 -0.89
N PHE A 459 -8.50 8.40 -0.04
CA PHE A 459 -8.48 9.52 0.90
C PHE A 459 -8.41 9.08 2.38
N GLY A 460 -8.56 7.78 2.67
CA GLY A 460 -8.57 7.25 4.04
C GLY A 460 -9.97 7.01 4.63
N ILE A 461 -10.02 6.61 5.89
CA ILE A 461 -11.21 6.08 6.59
C ILE A 461 -11.41 6.81 7.92
N ALA A 462 -12.52 7.56 8.04
CA ALA A 462 -12.97 8.25 9.26
C ALA A 462 -14.48 8.60 9.16
N LEU A 463 -15.01 9.46 10.04
CA LEU A 463 -16.34 10.07 9.84
C LEU A 463 -16.42 10.79 8.47
N PHE A 464 -15.38 11.59 8.15
CA PHE A 464 -15.14 12.20 6.84
C PHE A 464 -13.90 11.58 6.18
N ALA A 465 -14.01 11.03 4.97
CA ALA A 465 -12.84 10.66 4.18
C ALA A 465 -12.04 11.90 3.75
N GLU A 466 -12.75 12.96 3.36
CA GLU A 466 -12.17 14.25 2.99
C GLU A 466 -13.17 15.36 3.34
N ILE A 467 -12.67 16.53 3.77
CA ILE A 467 -13.46 17.75 3.99
C ILE A 467 -12.58 18.99 3.86
N GLU A 468 -13.10 20.15 3.43
CA GLU A 468 -12.28 21.36 3.39
C GLU A 468 -12.12 21.99 4.77
N VAL A 469 -13.23 22.37 5.42
CA VAL A 469 -13.23 22.92 6.77
C VAL A 469 -14.13 22.11 7.70
N ILE A 470 -13.60 21.67 8.84
CA ILE A 470 -14.40 21.07 9.91
C ILE A 470 -14.14 21.78 11.24
N LYS A 471 -15.20 22.22 11.91
CA LYS A 471 -15.08 23.05 13.11
C LYS A 471 -16.10 22.76 14.20
N ASN A 472 -15.82 23.22 15.41
CA ASN A 472 -16.75 23.28 16.54
C ASN A 472 -17.47 21.95 16.86
N THR A 473 -16.81 20.80 16.69
CA THR A 473 -17.45 19.47 16.84
C THR A 473 -16.69 18.57 17.79
N THR A 474 -17.43 17.80 18.60
CA THR A 474 -16.86 16.74 19.43
C THR A 474 -17.27 15.38 18.85
N LEU A 475 -16.31 14.49 18.58
CA LEU A 475 -16.58 13.10 18.24
C LEU A 475 -16.28 12.22 19.46
N LYS A 476 -17.31 11.54 19.99
CA LYS A 476 -17.27 10.79 21.24
C LYS A 476 -17.63 9.32 21.08
N ASN A 477 -16.98 8.46 21.86
CA ASN A 477 -17.15 7.01 21.83
C ASN A 477 -17.09 6.43 20.40
N ALA A 478 -16.15 6.93 19.59
CA ALA A 478 -15.93 6.42 18.24
C ALA A 478 -15.05 5.16 18.26
N TYR A 479 -15.34 4.22 17.36
CA TYR A 479 -14.50 3.06 17.07
C TYR A 479 -14.22 3.00 15.58
N VAL A 480 -12.96 3.14 15.19
CA VAL A 480 -12.50 3.07 13.80
C VAL A 480 -11.39 2.02 13.71
N LYS A 481 -11.63 0.92 13.00
CA LYS A 481 -10.63 -0.11 12.71
C LYS A 481 -10.52 -0.41 11.21
N VAL A 482 -9.31 -0.32 10.68
CA VAL A 482 -8.93 -0.77 9.33
C VAL A 482 -8.06 -2.02 9.46
N SER A 483 -8.43 -3.08 8.75
CA SER A 483 -7.84 -4.43 8.91
C SER A 483 -7.14 -4.98 7.65
N ASP A 484 -6.94 -4.14 6.63
CA ASP A 484 -6.36 -4.57 5.34
C ASP A 484 -4.83 -4.47 5.32
N TYR A 485 -4.17 -5.60 5.10
CA TYR A 485 -2.72 -5.76 5.04
C TYR A 485 -2.05 -4.96 3.90
N TYR A 486 -2.75 -4.73 2.78
CA TYR A 486 -2.21 -4.04 1.61
C TYR A 486 -2.61 -2.56 1.52
N SER A 487 -3.44 -2.08 2.45
CA SER A 487 -3.99 -0.74 2.37
C SER A 487 -3.01 0.34 2.85
N THR A 488 -2.77 1.32 1.98
CA THR A 488 -2.13 2.60 2.33
C THR A 488 -3.16 3.62 2.84
N SER A 489 -4.44 3.29 2.93
CA SER A 489 -5.50 4.19 3.40
C SER A 489 -5.30 4.49 4.89
N PRO A 490 -5.11 5.76 5.30
CA PRO A 490 -4.96 6.09 6.71
C PRO A 490 -6.29 5.98 7.46
N ALA A 491 -6.24 5.53 8.72
CA ALA A 491 -7.39 5.56 9.63
C ALA A 491 -7.37 6.85 10.47
N ALA A 492 -8.50 7.55 10.56
CA ALA A 492 -8.66 8.71 11.44
C ALA A 492 -10.00 8.68 12.20
N GLY A 493 -10.09 9.44 13.30
CA GLY A 493 -11.34 9.63 14.03
C GLY A 493 -12.32 10.56 13.32
N ILE A 494 -11.94 11.83 13.18
CA ILE A 494 -12.83 12.90 12.67
C ILE A 494 -12.77 12.99 11.15
N ALA A 495 -11.60 13.26 10.58
CA ALA A 495 -11.45 13.42 9.12
C ALA A 495 -10.13 12.78 8.68
N ALA A 496 -10.12 11.95 7.65
CA ALA A 496 -8.86 11.38 7.16
C ALA A 496 -8.02 12.44 6.42
N ARG A 497 -8.67 13.36 5.69
CA ARG A 497 -8.04 14.53 5.07
C ARG A 497 -8.83 15.82 5.36
N CYS A 498 -8.13 16.91 5.65
CA CYS A 498 -8.71 18.25 5.73
C CYS A 498 -7.79 19.38 5.23
N GLU A 499 -8.34 20.55 4.93
CA GLU A 499 -7.53 21.77 4.82
C GLU A 499 -7.44 22.44 6.20
N LEU A 500 -8.59 22.63 6.87
CA LEU A 500 -8.65 23.35 8.14
C LEU A 500 -9.54 22.63 9.17
N MET A 501 -8.98 22.36 10.35
CA MET A 501 -9.70 21.83 11.51
C MET A 501 -9.57 22.76 12.71
N TYR A 502 -10.67 23.21 13.33
CA TYR A 502 -10.58 23.99 14.57
C TYR A 502 -11.72 23.84 15.56
N ASN A 503 -11.40 23.96 16.86
CA ASN A 503 -12.34 23.70 17.97
C ASN A 503 -12.93 22.27 17.86
N CYS A 504 -12.09 21.27 17.53
CA CYS A 504 -12.50 19.89 17.33
C CYS A 504 -11.87 18.94 18.36
N HIS A 505 -12.68 18.05 18.91
CA HIS A 505 -12.30 17.23 20.06
C HIS A 505 -12.66 15.75 19.83
N PHE A 506 -11.74 14.83 20.14
CA PHE A 506 -11.93 13.38 19.92
C PHE A 506 -11.79 12.55 21.19
N GLU A 507 -12.78 11.70 21.46
CA GLU A 507 -12.77 10.62 22.45
C GLU A 507 -13.22 9.33 21.74
N GLY A 508 -12.36 8.31 21.71
CA GLY A 508 -12.63 7.09 20.95
C GLY A 508 -11.42 6.16 20.83
N ILE A 509 -11.45 5.31 19.81
CA ILE A 509 -10.49 4.25 19.48
C ILE A 509 -10.25 4.32 17.96
N VAL A 510 -8.98 4.48 17.55
CA VAL A 510 -8.55 4.39 16.15
C VAL A 510 -7.46 3.34 16.01
N ILE A 511 -7.67 2.40 15.08
CA ILE A 511 -6.80 1.26 14.81
C ILE A 511 -6.53 1.22 13.30
N GLY A 512 -5.31 1.54 12.89
CA GLY A 512 -4.85 1.41 11.50
C GLY A 512 -3.90 0.23 11.32
N GLN A 513 -3.66 -0.18 10.07
CA GLN A 513 -2.56 -1.12 9.77
C GLN A 513 -1.22 -0.39 9.64
N ASN A 514 -1.16 0.60 8.75
CA ASN A 514 0.06 1.35 8.42
C ASN A 514 0.06 2.79 9.00
N GLU A 515 -1.05 3.52 8.88
CA GLU A 515 -1.22 4.85 9.48
C GLU A 515 -2.52 4.95 10.28
N ALA A 516 -2.42 5.55 11.47
CA ALA A 516 -3.55 5.84 12.36
C ALA A 516 -3.41 7.25 12.98
N SER A 517 -4.52 7.99 13.06
CA SER A 517 -4.57 9.29 13.74
C SER A 517 -5.85 9.48 14.55
N ALA A 518 -5.78 10.21 15.66
CA ALA A 518 -6.98 10.45 16.47
C ALA A 518 -7.91 11.50 15.86
N LEU A 519 -7.37 12.65 15.43
CA LEU A 519 -8.15 13.69 14.73
C LEU A 519 -8.13 13.50 13.21
N THR A 520 -6.94 13.55 12.62
CA THR A 520 -6.74 13.61 11.16
C THR A 520 -5.36 13.17 10.71
N SER A 521 -5.31 12.43 9.61
CA SER A 521 -4.10 11.85 9.03
C SER A 521 -3.47 12.70 7.93
N ASN A 522 -4.15 13.76 7.49
CA ASN A 522 -3.55 14.81 6.68
C ASN A 522 -4.38 16.09 6.83
N CYS A 523 -3.82 17.14 7.43
CA CYS A 523 -4.46 18.44 7.46
C CYS A 523 -3.48 19.58 7.19
N TYR A 524 -3.90 20.65 6.54
CA TYR A 524 -3.01 21.80 6.39
C TYR A 524 -2.87 22.57 7.72
N LYS A 525 -3.97 22.90 8.41
CA LYS A 525 -3.95 23.68 9.66
C LYS A 525 -4.90 23.12 10.73
N ILE A 526 -4.41 22.99 11.97
CA ILE A 526 -5.18 22.55 13.14
C ILE A 526 -5.05 23.59 14.27
N VAL A 527 -6.18 24.07 14.80
CA VAL A 527 -6.22 25.11 15.84
C VAL A 527 -7.24 24.77 16.95
N ASN A 528 -6.93 25.00 18.23
CA ASN A 528 -7.89 24.81 19.34
C ASN A 528 -8.44 23.36 19.49
N CYS A 529 -7.69 22.33 19.08
CA CYS A 529 -8.16 20.95 19.04
C CYS A 529 -7.58 20.06 20.16
N SER A 530 -8.23 18.92 20.44
CA SER A 530 -7.75 18.00 21.49
C SER A 530 -8.04 16.53 21.24
N ASN A 531 -7.09 15.65 21.59
CA ASN A 531 -7.28 14.20 21.60
C ASN A 531 -7.32 13.64 23.02
N TYR A 532 -8.38 12.90 23.33
CA TYR A 532 -8.54 12.06 24.52
C TYR A 532 -8.62 10.56 24.16
N GLY A 533 -8.86 10.24 22.88
CA GLY A 533 -8.95 8.89 22.34
C GLY A 533 -7.64 8.13 22.23
N PHE A 534 -7.78 6.82 22.04
CA PHE A 534 -6.69 5.88 21.82
C PHE A 534 -6.39 5.70 20.33
N CYS A 535 -5.12 5.60 19.98
CA CYS A 535 -4.64 5.44 18.60
C CYS A 535 -3.56 4.35 18.52
N MET A 536 -3.65 3.43 17.56
CA MET A 536 -2.62 2.41 17.33
C MET A 536 -2.46 1.97 15.88
N THR A 537 -1.25 1.49 15.54
CA THR A 537 -0.97 0.70 14.33
C THR A 537 -0.73 -0.78 14.68
N GLU A 538 -1.26 -1.71 13.88
CA GLU A 538 -1.22 -3.15 14.17
C GLU A 538 -0.01 -3.90 13.57
N ASN A 539 0.51 -3.51 12.41
CA ASN A 539 1.35 -4.41 11.61
C ASN A 539 2.87 -4.34 11.93
N SER A 540 3.51 -5.50 12.13
CA SER A 540 4.93 -5.64 12.50
C SER A 540 5.82 -6.29 11.42
N ASN A 541 5.25 -6.84 10.34
CA ASN A 541 5.93 -7.89 9.56
C ASN A 541 6.33 -7.52 8.12
N TYR A 542 6.03 -6.31 7.64
CA TYR A 542 6.42 -5.87 6.28
C TYR A 542 7.71 -5.04 6.31
N LEU A 543 8.67 -5.34 5.43
CA LEU A 543 10.03 -4.77 5.44
C LEU A 543 10.42 -3.94 4.19
N ASP A 544 9.53 -3.83 3.18
CA ASP A 544 9.89 -3.24 1.88
C ASP A 544 8.75 -2.45 1.22
N CYS A 545 8.49 -1.23 1.73
CA CYS A 545 8.11 -0.07 0.91
C CYS A 545 8.26 1.24 1.70
N ASP A 546 8.36 2.33 0.95
CA ASP A 546 8.60 3.72 1.37
C ASP A 546 7.39 4.37 2.08
N CYS A 547 6.75 3.63 3.01
CA CYS A 547 5.61 4.10 3.79
C CYS A 547 5.94 4.14 5.29
N ASP A 548 6.01 5.35 5.85
CA ASP A 548 6.26 5.55 7.28
C ASP A 548 5.10 5.00 8.12
N LYS A 549 5.38 4.00 8.97
CA LYS A 549 4.40 3.36 9.84
C LYS A 549 4.13 4.23 11.08
N ASN A 550 3.01 4.95 11.07
CA ASN A 550 2.79 6.10 11.95
C ASN A 550 1.51 5.99 12.77
N ALA A 551 1.61 6.22 14.08
CA ALA A 551 0.45 6.50 14.93
C ALA A 551 0.58 7.90 15.51
N SER A 552 -0.44 8.74 15.33
CA SER A 552 -0.41 10.15 15.73
C SER A 552 -1.67 10.58 16.50
N GLY A 553 -1.57 11.74 17.18
CA GLY A 553 -2.76 12.49 17.58
C GLY A 553 -3.39 13.17 16.36
N TRP A 554 -2.53 13.76 15.53
CA TRP A 554 -2.83 14.44 14.27
C TRP A 554 -1.60 14.47 13.37
N ASN A 555 -1.81 14.67 12.07
CA ASN A 555 -0.78 14.85 11.05
C ASN A 555 -1.10 16.15 10.29
N ALA A 556 -0.28 17.20 10.46
CA ALA A 556 -0.55 18.51 9.86
C ALA A 556 0.67 19.43 9.69
N HIS A 557 0.57 20.36 8.74
CA HIS A 557 1.62 21.37 8.47
C HIS A 557 1.68 22.48 9.54
N TYR A 558 0.55 22.81 10.16
CA TYR A 558 0.46 23.82 11.23
C TYR A 558 -0.42 23.34 12.37
N VAL A 559 0.09 23.41 13.60
CA VAL A 559 -0.63 23.03 14.81
C VAL A 559 -0.48 24.12 15.87
N THR A 560 -1.58 24.76 16.25
CA THR A 560 -1.58 25.87 17.22
C THR A 560 -2.62 25.66 18.31
N ASN A 561 -2.28 25.94 19.57
CA ASN A 561 -3.23 25.93 20.68
C ASN A 561 -3.97 24.57 20.80
N CYS A 562 -3.25 23.45 20.87
CA CYS A 562 -3.82 22.09 20.86
C CYS A 562 -3.30 21.23 22.02
N TYR A 563 -3.96 20.11 22.35
CA TYR A 563 -3.42 19.21 23.40
C TYR A 563 -3.82 17.73 23.29
N ASN A 564 -2.86 16.84 23.56
CA ASN A 564 -3.08 15.38 23.59
C ASN A 564 -3.08 14.85 25.02
N ARG A 565 -4.11 14.07 25.36
CA ARG A 565 -4.24 13.28 26.60
C ARG A 565 -4.47 11.79 26.34
N GLY A 566 -4.76 11.43 25.09
CA GLY A 566 -4.96 10.06 24.64
C GLY A 566 -3.69 9.21 24.60
N LYS A 567 -3.85 7.89 24.62
CA LYS A 567 -2.75 6.91 24.53
C LYS A 567 -2.49 6.55 23.06
N ILE A 568 -1.23 6.64 22.63
CA ILE A 568 -0.81 6.41 21.24
C ILE A 568 0.29 5.33 21.22
N ILE A 569 0.15 4.34 20.34
CA ILE A 569 1.08 3.20 20.22
C ILE A 569 1.44 3.01 18.75
N SER A 570 2.73 2.92 18.41
CA SER A 570 3.16 2.59 17.05
C SER A 570 4.26 1.54 17.08
N ASN A 571 4.29 0.69 16.05
CA ASN A 571 5.46 -0.14 15.73
C ASN A 571 6.54 0.65 14.96
N GLY A 572 6.26 1.91 14.59
CA GLY A 572 7.18 2.84 13.93
C GLY A 572 7.21 4.19 14.67
N ILE A 573 7.12 5.33 13.96
CA ILE A 573 7.10 6.62 14.64
C ILE A 573 5.77 6.77 15.40
N SER A 574 5.87 7.16 16.67
CA SER A 574 4.73 7.55 17.51
C SER A 574 4.95 8.99 17.95
N SER A 575 4.08 9.88 17.51
CA SER A 575 4.18 11.32 17.74
C SER A 575 2.83 11.89 18.14
N VAL A 576 2.82 13.14 18.61
CA VAL A 576 1.55 13.87 18.73
C VAL A 576 1.21 14.55 17.40
N CYS A 577 2.23 15.14 16.75
CA CYS A 577 2.17 15.66 15.38
C CYS A 577 3.10 14.81 14.50
N ASN A 578 2.58 14.17 13.45
CA ASN A 578 3.41 13.56 12.40
C ASN A 578 3.78 14.60 11.33
N PHE A 579 4.96 14.47 10.69
CA PHE A 579 5.51 15.49 9.78
C PHE A 579 5.76 14.92 8.37
N GLY A 580 5.06 15.47 7.38
CA GLY A 580 5.48 15.38 5.98
C GLY A 580 6.75 16.21 5.71
N SER A 581 7.40 15.95 4.58
CA SER A 581 8.77 16.41 4.22
C SER A 581 8.96 17.92 3.93
N SER A 582 8.12 18.80 4.48
CA SER A 582 8.14 20.26 4.29
C SER A 582 8.23 21.02 5.62
N SER A 583 8.39 22.35 5.58
CA SER A 583 8.56 23.20 6.78
C SER A 583 7.29 23.26 7.64
N VAL A 584 7.43 23.19 8.96
CA VAL A 584 6.32 23.08 9.93
C VAL A 584 6.53 23.99 11.14
N SER A 585 5.46 24.68 11.58
CA SER A 585 5.45 25.48 12.80
C SER A 585 4.42 24.96 13.80
N SER A 586 4.80 24.82 15.07
CA SER A 586 3.92 24.36 16.15
C SER A 586 4.01 25.27 17.37
N ALA A 587 2.87 25.73 17.88
CA ALA A 587 2.84 26.67 19.00
C ALA A 587 1.72 26.40 20.02
N ASN A 588 2.00 26.72 21.28
CA ASN A 588 1.07 26.65 22.40
C ASN A 588 0.40 25.28 22.59
N PHE A 589 1.22 24.23 22.71
CA PHE A 589 0.78 22.85 22.63
C PHE A 589 1.20 22.03 23.86
N TYR A 590 0.43 21.03 24.29
CA TYR A 590 0.93 20.08 25.28
C TYR A 590 0.54 18.60 25.09
N ASN A 591 1.43 17.70 25.52
CA ASN A 591 1.19 16.27 25.61
C ASN A 591 1.18 15.75 27.06
N THR A 592 0.07 15.12 27.45
CA THR A 592 -0.02 14.24 28.63
C THR A 592 -0.42 12.82 28.27
N GLY A 593 -0.53 12.48 26.99
CA GLY A 593 -0.76 11.11 26.53
C GLY A 593 0.37 10.15 26.90
N ILE A 594 0.10 8.85 26.83
CA ILE A 594 1.13 7.80 26.89
C ILE A 594 1.57 7.51 25.46
N LEU A 595 2.88 7.55 25.20
CA LEU A 595 3.50 7.14 23.93
C LEU A 595 4.29 5.85 24.17
N LYS A 596 4.19 4.86 23.28
CA LYS A 596 4.79 3.52 23.47
C LYS A 596 5.32 2.91 22.16
N ASP A 597 6.39 2.14 22.29
CA ASP A 597 6.89 1.08 21.39
C ASP A 597 7.67 1.41 20.08
N THR A 598 8.05 2.66 19.75
CA THR A 598 9.25 3.06 18.95
C THR A 598 9.46 4.60 18.99
N ILE A 599 10.54 5.13 18.37
CA ILE A 599 11.06 6.51 18.41
C ILE A 599 9.97 7.57 18.67
N SER A 600 9.88 8.02 19.91
CA SER A 600 8.94 9.07 20.31
C SER A 600 9.48 10.45 19.98
N VAL A 601 9.43 10.83 18.70
CA VAL A 601 9.70 12.21 18.29
C VAL A 601 8.42 13.01 18.45
N LEU A 602 8.41 13.90 19.44
CA LEU A 602 7.21 14.70 19.69
C LEU A 602 6.98 15.78 18.62
N MET A 603 8.03 16.11 17.87
CA MET A 603 8.07 16.89 16.64
C MET A 603 9.30 16.40 15.84
N GLY A 604 9.08 15.76 14.69
CA GLY A 604 10.08 15.08 13.85
C GLY A 604 11.40 15.83 13.61
N LYS A 605 12.49 15.05 13.53
CA LYS A 605 13.83 15.51 13.14
C LYS A 605 13.96 15.45 11.62
N GLU A 606 14.63 16.45 11.03
CA GLU A 606 15.00 16.55 9.61
C GLU A 606 13.86 16.84 8.62
N SER A 607 13.30 18.07 8.71
CA SER A 607 12.95 18.75 7.47
C SER A 607 14.25 19.07 6.72
N SER A 608 14.32 18.76 5.42
CA SER A 608 15.49 19.05 4.56
C SER A 608 15.81 20.55 4.45
N THR A 609 14.90 21.40 4.90
CA THR A 609 14.95 22.86 4.87
C THR A 609 15.34 23.51 6.20
N GLY A 610 15.33 22.78 7.32
CA GLY A 610 15.72 23.28 8.64
C GLY A 610 14.82 24.36 9.26
N ARG A 611 13.62 24.58 8.71
CA ARG A 611 12.68 25.63 9.15
C ARG A 611 11.58 25.08 10.07
N ASN A 612 11.93 24.69 11.29
CA ASN A 612 10.94 24.30 12.31
C ASN A 612 10.92 25.35 13.43
N SER A 613 9.74 25.87 13.80
CA SER A 613 9.56 26.78 14.95
C SER A 613 8.69 26.16 16.04
N VAL A 614 9.08 26.42 17.30
CA VAL A 614 8.41 25.90 18.50
C VAL A 614 8.31 26.98 19.55
N GLU A 615 7.11 27.22 20.04
CA GLU A 615 6.83 28.20 21.10
C GLU A 615 5.80 27.65 22.09
N SER A 616 6.06 27.76 23.40
CA SER A 616 5.15 27.32 24.46
C SER A 616 4.63 25.87 24.32
N CYS A 617 5.53 24.92 24.03
CA CYS A 617 5.20 23.50 23.87
C CYS A 617 5.73 22.63 25.03
N TYR A 618 4.87 21.76 25.62
CA TYR A 618 5.17 21.02 26.86
C TYR A 618 4.83 19.53 26.82
N ASN A 619 5.58 18.71 27.57
CA ASN A 619 5.31 17.27 27.74
C ASN A 619 5.29 16.87 29.22
N LEU A 620 4.39 15.95 29.59
CA LEU A 620 4.43 15.27 30.88
C LEU A 620 5.47 14.14 30.86
N LYS A 621 6.60 14.37 31.51
CA LYS A 621 7.67 13.40 31.69
C LYS A 621 7.30 12.35 32.73
N ARG A 622 7.27 11.07 32.35
CA ARG A 622 7.12 9.94 33.27
C ARG A 622 8.43 9.15 33.40
N LYS A 623 8.49 8.32 34.45
CA LYS A 623 9.60 7.40 34.69
C LYS A 623 9.56 6.24 33.69
N GLY A 624 10.42 6.30 32.67
CA GLY A 624 10.53 5.29 31.62
C GLY A 624 10.30 5.81 30.20
N ASP A 625 9.80 7.05 30.04
CA ASP A 625 9.60 7.65 28.73
C ASP A 625 10.94 7.93 28.03
N ILE A 626 11.04 7.60 26.73
CA ILE A 626 12.23 7.82 25.90
C ILE A 626 11.90 8.87 24.82
N TYR A 627 12.06 10.15 25.17
CA TYR A 627 11.95 11.26 24.21
C TYR A 627 13.26 11.39 23.43
N LYS A 628 13.27 10.92 22.18
CA LYS A 628 14.40 11.10 21.26
C LYS A 628 14.10 12.29 20.34
N ASP A 629 15.04 13.22 20.23
CA ASP A 629 14.99 14.41 19.35
C ASP A 629 13.75 15.33 19.56
N SER A 630 13.14 15.33 20.76
CA SER A 630 12.01 16.23 21.06
C SER A 630 12.46 17.68 21.29
N ILE A 631 11.81 18.60 20.58
CA ILE A 631 12.00 20.06 20.70
C ILE A 631 10.96 20.75 21.63
N ALA A 632 10.13 19.97 22.35
CA ALA A 632 9.20 20.49 23.37
C ALA A 632 9.76 20.36 24.80
N THR A 633 9.27 21.19 25.73
CA THR A 633 9.76 21.26 27.11
C THR A 633 9.20 20.13 27.96
N ASN A 634 10.07 19.21 28.40
CA ASN A 634 9.68 18.08 29.25
C ASN A 634 9.58 18.51 30.73
N LEU A 635 8.38 18.42 31.31
CA LEU A 635 8.05 18.83 32.68
C LEU A 635 7.45 17.69 33.51
N ASP A 636 7.67 17.73 34.82
CA ASP A 636 7.10 16.74 35.74
C ASP A 636 5.62 17.06 36.08
N LEU A 637 4.91 16.08 36.63
CA LEU A 637 3.46 16.16 36.95
C LEU A 637 3.07 17.41 37.77
N SER A 638 3.93 17.82 38.71
CA SER A 638 3.70 19.00 39.55
C SER A 638 3.58 20.31 38.76
N SER A 639 4.22 20.42 37.59
CA SER A 639 4.14 21.63 36.76
C SER A 639 2.78 21.77 36.08
N PHE A 640 2.18 20.65 35.66
CA PHE A 640 0.83 20.63 35.10
C PHE A 640 -0.22 20.87 36.20
N THR A 641 -0.08 20.21 37.35
CA THR A 641 -1.09 20.26 38.43
C THR A 641 -1.06 21.52 39.29
N SER A 642 0.00 22.33 39.21
CA SER A 642 0.13 23.59 39.98
C SER A 642 -0.50 24.82 39.33
N GLY A 643 -0.96 24.70 38.07
CA GLY A 643 -1.45 25.83 37.27
C GLY A 643 -0.38 26.48 36.38
N ALA A 644 0.91 26.29 36.66
CA ALA A 644 2.00 26.97 35.97
C ALA A 644 2.02 26.73 34.44
N VAL A 645 1.67 25.52 33.97
CA VAL A 645 1.52 25.26 32.53
C VAL A 645 0.30 25.97 31.95
N THR A 646 -0.83 26.00 32.65
CA THR A 646 -2.05 26.71 32.24
C THR A 646 -1.81 28.22 32.13
N ASP A 647 -1.08 28.80 33.08
CA ASP A 647 -0.70 30.22 33.05
C ASP A 647 0.19 30.50 31.83
N SER A 648 1.24 29.70 31.61
CA SER A 648 2.15 29.88 30.47
C SER A 648 1.51 29.67 29.10
N LEU A 649 0.49 28.80 29.00
CA LEU A 649 -0.31 28.62 27.79
C LEU A 649 -1.25 29.81 27.54
N ASN A 650 -1.77 30.43 28.60
CA ASN A 650 -2.57 31.66 28.50
C ASN A 650 -1.71 32.89 28.19
N ASP A 651 -0.47 32.95 28.68
CA ASP A 651 0.47 34.04 28.34
C ASP A 651 0.70 34.11 26.83
N TYR A 652 0.83 32.97 26.15
CA TYR A 652 0.90 32.92 24.68
C TYR A 652 -0.39 33.43 24.02
N VAL A 653 -1.57 32.99 24.48
CA VAL A 653 -2.88 33.46 23.95
C VAL A 653 -3.05 34.97 24.15
N SER A 654 -2.52 35.53 25.24
CA SER A 654 -2.56 36.97 25.51
C SER A 654 -1.67 37.79 24.56
N GLN A 655 -0.57 37.20 24.09
CA GLN A 655 0.36 37.79 23.13
C GLN A 655 -0.11 37.59 21.68
N ASN A 656 -0.77 36.46 21.40
CA ASN A 656 -1.23 36.02 20.09
C ASN A 656 -2.74 35.78 20.13
N LYS A 657 -3.53 36.87 20.03
CA LYS A 657 -5.01 36.80 20.07
C LYS A 657 -5.60 35.89 18.99
N TYR A 658 -5.01 35.97 17.80
CA TYR A 658 -5.31 35.12 16.66
C TYR A 658 -4.11 34.23 16.38
N GLU A 659 -4.34 33.11 15.72
CA GLU A 659 -3.25 32.24 15.30
C GLU A 659 -2.34 32.95 14.29
N LEU A 660 -1.03 32.75 14.43
CA LEU A 660 -0.06 33.36 13.52
C LEU A 660 -0.11 32.66 12.16
N ASN A 661 -0.24 33.44 11.08
CA ASN A 661 0.00 32.95 9.72
C ASN A 661 1.52 32.83 9.51
N PHE A 662 2.06 31.67 9.89
CA PHE A 662 3.46 31.31 9.69
C PHE A 662 3.77 31.04 8.21
N PHE A 663 3.99 32.08 7.40
CA PHE A 663 4.57 31.90 6.07
C PHE A 663 5.56 33.01 5.67
N GLU A 664 6.83 32.61 5.54
CA GLU A 664 7.72 33.10 4.48
C GLU A 664 7.89 31.98 3.43
N GLY A 665 7.10 32.07 2.35
CA GLY A 665 7.22 31.23 1.14
C GLY A 665 6.63 29.82 1.23
N GLY A 666 5.57 29.57 0.46
CA GLY A 666 5.02 28.24 0.18
C GLY A 666 3.68 28.28 -0.55
N ASP A 667 3.58 27.55 -1.66
CA ASP A 667 2.51 27.59 -2.68
C ASP A 667 1.29 26.73 -2.31
N TRP A 668 0.26 27.33 -1.69
CA TRP A 668 -1.11 26.79 -1.64
C TRP A 668 -2.15 27.92 -1.70
N ARG A 669 -3.32 27.63 -2.29
CA ARG A 669 -4.34 28.58 -2.74
C ARG A 669 -4.68 29.69 -1.72
N ASP A 670 -4.67 30.93 -2.20
CA ASP A 670 -5.39 32.11 -1.66
C ASP A 670 -5.51 32.19 -0.12
N ILE A 671 -4.35 32.17 0.56
CA ILE A 671 -4.23 32.29 2.03
C ILE A 671 -4.85 33.61 2.56
N GLU A 672 -5.09 34.61 1.71
CA GLU A 672 -5.80 35.85 2.06
C GLU A 672 -7.25 35.61 2.51
N ASP A 673 -7.89 34.52 2.08
CA ASP A 673 -9.27 34.16 2.44
C ASP A 673 -9.38 33.17 3.63
N MET A 674 -8.27 32.68 4.20
CA MET A 674 -8.34 31.81 5.38
C MET A 674 -8.92 32.57 6.60
N PRO A 675 -9.92 32.02 7.30
CA PRO A 675 -10.56 32.69 8.42
C PRO A 675 -9.57 32.86 9.58
N LYS A 676 -9.53 34.05 10.18
CA LYS A 676 -8.77 34.30 11.43
C LYS A 676 -9.46 33.59 12.60
N ILE A 677 -8.73 32.74 13.31
CA ILE A 677 -9.23 31.90 14.40
C ILE A 677 -8.75 32.47 15.73
N GLU A 678 -9.69 32.91 16.56
CA GLU A 678 -9.37 33.36 17.91
C GLU A 678 -8.89 32.16 18.76
N LEU A 679 -7.74 32.31 19.43
CA LEU A 679 -7.19 31.23 20.24
C LEU A 679 -7.99 31.06 21.53
N LEU A 680 -8.45 29.83 21.81
CA LEU A 680 -9.18 29.53 23.05
C LEU A 680 -8.27 29.66 24.28
N SER A 681 -8.76 30.34 25.31
CA SER A 681 -8.09 30.42 26.61
C SER A 681 -8.14 29.07 27.36
N TRP A 682 -7.14 28.83 28.17
CA TRP A 682 -6.96 27.62 28.96
C TRP A 682 -7.50 27.80 30.37
N VAL A 683 -8.09 26.75 30.92
CA VAL A 683 -8.48 26.64 32.33
C VAL A 683 -7.82 25.43 32.98
N GLN A 684 -7.58 25.50 34.29
CA GLN A 684 -7.16 24.35 35.06
C GLN A 684 -8.35 23.38 35.23
N GLY A 685 -8.21 22.14 34.74
CA GLY A 685 -9.20 21.08 34.93
C GLY A 685 -9.25 20.59 36.38
N GLU A 686 -10.38 19.96 36.76
CA GLU A 686 -10.55 19.37 38.10
C GLU A 686 -9.57 18.22 38.38
N ASP A 687 -9.09 17.56 37.32
CA ASP A 687 -8.05 16.53 37.35
C ASP A 687 -6.62 17.11 37.36
N GLY A 688 -6.48 18.44 37.41
CA GLY A 688 -5.19 19.12 37.49
C GLY A 688 -4.44 19.24 36.16
N PHE A 689 -5.11 19.15 35.01
CA PHE A 689 -4.48 19.41 33.71
C PHE A 689 -5.10 20.61 32.98
N PRO A 690 -4.33 21.37 32.17
CA PRO A 690 -4.89 22.45 31.35
C PRO A 690 -5.92 21.90 30.36
N ARG A 691 -7.01 22.62 30.12
CA ARG A 691 -8.02 22.28 29.09
C ARG A 691 -8.74 23.52 28.59
N PHE A 692 -9.50 23.40 27.50
CA PHE A 692 -10.48 24.44 27.15
C PHE A 692 -11.69 24.34 28.07
N LYS A 693 -12.30 25.50 28.34
CA LYS A 693 -13.34 25.66 29.38
C LYS A 693 -14.53 24.71 29.20
N ASP A 694 -14.96 24.52 27.95
CA ASP A 694 -16.19 23.82 27.61
C ASP A 694 -15.93 22.39 27.09
N VAL A 695 -14.71 21.84 27.30
CA VAL A 695 -14.30 20.48 26.90
C VAL A 695 -14.20 19.56 28.12
N ASP A 696 -15.25 18.76 28.35
CA ASP A 696 -15.35 17.77 29.44
C ASP A 696 -15.25 16.32 28.94
N LEU A 697 -14.17 16.03 28.22
CA LEU A 697 -13.80 14.68 27.81
C LEU A 697 -12.86 14.01 28.82
N LYS A 698 -12.83 12.68 28.82
CA LYS A 698 -11.93 11.86 29.65
C LYS A 698 -11.09 10.96 28.75
N PRO A 699 -9.81 10.68 29.08
CA PRO A 699 -9.01 9.79 28.27
C PRO A 699 -9.65 8.41 28.15
N THR A 700 -9.70 7.84 26.94
CA THR A 700 -10.23 6.49 26.73
C THR A 700 -9.39 5.50 27.55
N ASN A 701 -10.05 4.76 28.44
CA ASN A 701 -9.40 3.69 29.20
C ASN A 701 -9.02 2.56 28.25
N VAL A 702 -7.71 2.33 28.05
CA VAL A 702 -7.23 1.23 27.22
C VAL A 702 -6.12 0.48 27.93
N TYR A 703 -6.39 -0.78 28.20
CA TYR A 703 -5.51 -1.70 28.91
C TYR A 703 -4.94 -2.71 27.92
N ILE A 704 -3.62 -2.84 27.91
CA ILE A 704 -2.94 -3.88 27.12
C ILE A 704 -2.68 -5.08 28.04
N ILE A 705 -3.20 -6.23 27.66
CA ILE A 705 -2.96 -7.51 28.34
C ILE A 705 -2.02 -8.31 27.45
N ASN A 706 -0.78 -8.46 27.90
CA ASN A 706 0.20 -9.33 27.26
C ASN A 706 0.15 -10.70 27.94
N PHE A 707 -0.56 -11.65 27.34
CA PHE A 707 -0.45 -13.04 27.73
C PHE A 707 0.87 -13.62 27.21
N VAL A 708 1.61 -14.31 28.07
CA VAL A 708 2.91 -14.91 27.75
C VAL A 708 3.04 -16.32 28.34
N GLY A 709 3.72 -17.24 27.66
CA GLY A 709 3.89 -18.63 28.10
C GLY A 709 3.13 -19.61 27.20
N ALA A 710 2.25 -20.42 27.78
CA ALA A 710 1.44 -21.40 27.03
C ALA A 710 0.43 -20.77 26.06
N TYR A 711 0.07 -19.51 26.28
CA TYR A 711 -0.71 -18.69 25.36
C TYR A 711 -0.01 -17.34 25.21
N ASN A 712 0.42 -17.02 23.97
CA ASN A 712 1.17 -15.80 23.66
C ASN A 712 0.30 -14.89 22.78
N ALA A 713 -0.32 -13.87 23.38
CA ALA A 713 -1.15 -12.91 22.66
C ALA A 713 -1.17 -11.55 23.34
N LYS A 714 -1.24 -10.49 22.53
CA LYS A 714 -1.51 -9.12 22.96
C LYS A 714 -2.99 -8.85 22.78
N VAL A 715 -3.75 -8.82 23.87
CA VAL A 715 -5.17 -8.46 23.87
C VAL A 715 -5.32 -7.03 24.36
N ILE A 716 -6.26 -6.29 23.77
CA ILE A 716 -6.54 -4.89 24.13
C ILE A 716 -7.97 -4.83 24.65
N SER A 717 -8.13 -4.29 25.85
CA SER A 717 -9.42 -4.10 26.52
C SER A 717 -9.73 -2.62 26.67
N PHE A 718 -10.99 -2.27 26.44
CA PHE A 718 -11.52 -0.90 26.49
C PHE A 718 -12.45 -0.68 27.70
N ASP A 719 -12.93 -1.77 28.32
CA ASP A 719 -13.85 -1.79 29.46
C ASP A 719 -13.20 -2.35 30.74
N GLY A 720 -11.95 -2.81 30.67
CA GLY A 720 -11.25 -3.47 31.78
C GLY A 720 -11.63 -4.94 31.95
N ILE A 721 -12.25 -5.55 30.94
CA ILE A 721 -12.61 -6.97 30.86
C ILE A 721 -11.93 -7.60 29.64
N VAL A 722 -11.48 -8.84 29.79
CA VAL A 722 -10.97 -9.71 28.72
C VAL A 722 -11.57 -11.09 28.93
N GLU A 723 -12.10 -11.72 27.88
CA GLU A 723 -12.41 -13.15 27.96
C GLU A 723 -11.09 -13.92 28.11
N LEU A 724 -10.97 -14.69 29.19
CA LEU A 724 -9.79 -15.51 29.41
C LEU A 724 -9.60 -16.48 28.24
N PRO A 725 -8.36 -16.61 27.72
CA PRO A 725 -8.10 -17.57 26.66
C PRO A 725 -8.46 -18.97 27.16
N LYS A 726 -9.04 -19.76 26.27
CA LYS A 726 -9.37 -21.17 26.47
C LYS A 726 -8.50 -21.97 25.50
N PRO A 727 -7.92 -23.10 25.91
CA PRO A 727 -7.28 -24.00 24.97
C PRO A 727 -8.35 -24.63 24.08
N ASP A 728 -8.06 -24.82 22.79
CA ASP A 728 -8.97 -25.45 21.82
C ASP A 728 -9.13 -26.98 22.03
N ILE A 729 -8.69 -27.50 23.19
CA ILE A 729 -8.44 -28.92 23.43
C ILE A 729 -9.03 -29.38 24.77
N GLU A 730 -9.99 -30.30 24.68
CA GLU A 730 -10.63 -30.97 25.81
C GLU A 730 -9.59 -31.79 26.62
N GLY A 731 -9.40 -31.45 27.90
CA GLY A 731 -8.43 -32.09 28.80
C GLY A 731 -7.21 -31.22 29.17
N ILE A 732 -7.06 -30.06 28.53
CA ILE A 732 -6.09 -29.02 28.90
C ILE A 732 -6.86 -27.83 29.47
N ASP A 733 -6.33 -27.21 30.52
CA ASP A 733 -6.83 -25.96 31.10
C ASP A 733 -5.71 -24.92 31.13
N TYR A 734 -6.03 -23.65 30.83
CA TYR A 734 -5.09 -22.55 31.02
C TYR A 734 -5.20 -21.96 32.43
N VAL A 735 -4.11 -22.03 33.18
CA VAL A 735 -3.96 -21.41 34.50
C VAL A 735 -3.23 -20.09 34.34
N MET A 736 -3.90 -19.00 34.72
CA MET A 736 -3.32 -17.66 34.75
C MET A 736 -2.57 -17.44 36.06
N GLU A 737 -1.39 -16.83 35.98
CA GLU A 737 -0.61 -16.45 37.16
C GLU A 737 -1.43 -15.57 38.12
N ASN A 738 -1.24 -15.78 39.43
CA ASN A 738 -1.92 -15.05 40.51
C ASN A 738 -3.47 -15.11 40.46
N GLY A 739 -4.05 -16.02 39.67
CA GLY A 739 -5.50 -16.18 39.57
C GLY A 739 -6.20 -15.06 38.79
N PHE A 740 -5.52 -14.44 37.82
CA PHE A 740 -6.10 -13.43 36.93
C PHE A 740 -7.40 -13.94 36.29
N ASP A 741 -8.51 -13.25 36.54
CA ASP A 741 -9.87 -13.67 36.19
C ASP A 741 -10.45 -12.96 34.94
N GLY A 742 -9.62 -12.15 34.28
CA GLY A 742 -9.99 -11.34 33.12
C GLY A 742 -10.82 -10.11 33.45
N LYS A 743 -10.93 -9.69 34.72
CA LYS A 743 -11.80 -8.58 35.15
C LYS A 743 -11.06 -7.55 35.98
N ASN A 744 -11.66 -6.37 36.11
CA ASN A 744 -11.13 -5.23 36.90
C ASN A 744 -9.70 -4.84 36.48
N ILE A 745 -9.40 -4.90 35.19
CA ILE A 745 -8.08 -4.58 34.66
C ILE A 745 -7.92 -3.05 34.71
N THR A 746 -7.08 -2.55 35.61
CA THR A 746 -6.88 -1.10 35.82
C THR A 746 -5.57 -0.56 35.22
N SER A 747 -4.75 -1.41 34.62
CA SER A 747 -3.45 -1.05 34.03
C SER A 747 -3.02 -2.04 32.96
N ASP A 748 -2.07 -1.65 32.10
CA ASP A 748 -1.33 -2.61 31.26
C ASP A 748 -0.80 -3.76 32.15
N THR A 749 -1.05 -5.00 31.76
CA THR A 749 -0.83 -6.19 32.58
C THR A 749 -0.11 -7.26 31.76
N ILE A 750 0.90 -7.91 32.36
CA ILE A 750 1.50 -9.13 31.80
C ILE A 750 0.91 -10.31 32.57
N VAL A 751 0.33 -11.27 31.86
CA VAL A 751 -0.28 -12.46 32.45
C VAL A 751 0.52 -13.67 31.98
N ARG A 752 1.25 -14.32 32.89
CA ARG A 752 1.86 -15.62 32.54
C ARG A 752 0.77 -16.69 32.50
N VAL A 753 0.69 -17.41 31.39
CA VAL A 753 -0.25 -18.51 31.17
C VAL A 753 0.51 -19.81 31.22
N SER A 754 0.06 -20.74 32.05
CA SER A 754 0.56 -22.12 32.10
C SER A 754 -0.55 -23.06 31.64
N ALA A 755 -0.27 -23.96 30.70
CA ALA A 755 -1.18 -25.06 30.44
C ALA A 755 -1.00 -26.11 31.53
N VAL A 756 -2.11 -26.58 32.10
CA VAL A 756 -2.13 -27.76 32.95
C VAL A 756 -3.00 -28.81 32.29
N THR A 757 -2.55 -30.06 32.34
CA THR A 757 -3.42 -31.21 32.06
C THR A 757 -4.27 -31.43 33.29
N ASN A 758 -5.59 -31.45 33.17
CA ASN A 758 -6.41 -32.04 34.23
C ASN A 758 -6.16 -33.57 34.28
N ASP A 759 -6.65 -34.26 35.31
CA ASP A 759 -6.40 -35.70 35.52
C ASP A 759 -6.95 -36.61 34.38
N SER A 760 -7.62 -36.02 33.39
CA SER A 760 -8.13 -36.64 32.16
C SER A 760 -7.37 -36.21 30.90
N PHE A 761 -6.04 -36.38 30.86
CA PHE A 761 -5.31 -36.34 29.59
C PHE A 761 -5.82 -37.46 28.67
N LYS A 762 -6.34 -37.09 27.50
CA LYS A 762 -7.13 -38.00 26.64
C LYS A 762 -6.39 -39.26 26.18
N LEU A 763 -5.07 -39.17 25.98
CA LEU A 763 -4.26 -40.29 25.48
C LEU A 763 -3.92 -41.28 26.60
N ALA A 764 -4.19 -42.55 26.35
CA ALA A 764 -3.77 -43.65 27.21
C ALA A 764 -2.23 -43.78 27.24
N LYS A 765 -1.70 -44.34 28.33
CA LYS A 765 -0.27 -44.71 28.45
C LYS A 765 -0.07 -46.22 28.36
N ASP A 766 1.09 -46.63 27.87
CA ASP A 766 1.59 -47.99 28.07
C ASP A 766 2.31 -48.17 29.43
N SER A 767 2.89 -49.36 29.64
CA SER A 767 3.64 -49.72 30.85
C SER A 767 4.91 -48.90 31.06
N ASP A 768 5.44 -48.29 30.00
CA ASP A 768 6.70 -47.53 30.00
C ASP A 768 6.43 -46.02 30.20
N GLY A 769 5.14 -45.64 30.22
CA GLY A 769 4.67 -44.28 30.44
C GLY A 769 4.53 -43.44 29.16
N PHE A 770 4.67 -44.05 27.98
CA PHE A 770 4.51 -43.37 26.69
C PHE A 770 3.03 -43.19 26.37
N TYR A 771 2.65 -42.00 25.91
CA TYR A 771 1.30 -41.73 25.39
C TYR A 771 1.12 -42.39 24.03
N LEU A 772 0.04 -43.16 23.88
CA LEU A 772 -0.25 -43.91 22.68
C LEU A 772 -0.93 -43.02 21.64
N ILE A 773 -0.33 -42.92 20.46
CA ILE A 773 -0.89 -42.20 19.31
C ILE A 773 -1.41 -43.23 18.31
N ASN A 774 -2.73 -43.32 18.16
CA ASN A 774 -3.39 -44.35 17.35
C ASN A 774 -4.05 -43.77 16.07
N ASN A 775 -4.27 -42.46 15.99
CA ASN A 775 -4.95 -41.81 14.86
C ASN A 775 -4.53 -40.33 14.68
N LYS A 776 -5.11 -39.66 13.67
CA LYS A 776 -4.91 -38.24 13.36
C LYS A 776 -5.20 -37.32 14.55
N ASP A 777 -6.33 -37.49 15.22
CA ASP A 777 -6.76 -36.64 16.32
C ASP A 777 -5.83 -36.79 17.53
N ASP A 778 -5.35 -38.01 17.79
CA ASP A 778 -4.36 -38.26 18.85
C ASP A 778 -3.04 -37.52 18.57
N LEU A 779 -2.62 -37.45 17.30
CA LEU A 779 -1.39 -36.77 16.88
C LEU A 779 -1.53 -35.25 16.93
N LEU A 780 -2.69 -34.71 16.51
CA LEU A 780 -3.03 -33.29 16.64
C LEU A 780 -3.07 -32.88 18.11
N TYR A 781 -3.72 -33.69 18.95
CA TYR A 781 -3.80 -33.51 20.40
C TYR A 781 -2.41 -33.53 21.04
N PHE A 782 -1.56 -34.50 20.67
CA PHE A 782 -0.19 -34.58 21.17
C PHE A 782 0.66 -33.36 20.77
N SER A 783 0.63 -32.97 19.48
CA SER A 783 1.40 -31.84 18.97
C SER A 783 1.04 -30.54 19.71
N ALA A 784 -0.26 -30.27 19.85
CA ALA A 784 -0.71 -29.09 20.55
C ALA A 784 -0.42 -29.16 22.06
N ALA A 785 -0.47 -30.33 22.71
CA ALA A 785 -0.04 -30.45 24.12
C ALA A 785 1.44 -30.08 24.30
N VAL A 786 2.32 -30.54 23.40
CA VAL A 786 3.74 -30.15 23.38
C VAL A 786 3.91 -28.63 23.19
N ASN A 787 3.19 -28.05 22.22
CA ASN A 787 3.27 -26.60 21.91
C ASN A 787 2.72 -25.71 23.02
N ASN A 788 1.79 -26.21 23.83
CA ASN A 788 1.29 -25.53 25.02
C ASN A 788 2.22 -25.70 26.25
N GLY A 789 3.41 -26.26 26.08
CA GLY A 789 4.47 -26.31 27.09
C GLY A 789 4.71 -27.69 27.73
N ALA A 790 3.97 -28.72 27.34
CA ALA A 790 4.26 -30.09 27.77
C ALA A 790 5.40 -30.71 26.93
N THR A 791 6.57 -30.09 26.93
CA THR A 791 7.69 -30.44 26.02
C THR A 791 8.26 -31.83 26.23
N LYS A 792 8.09 -32.42 27.44
CA LYS A 792 8.71 -33.68 27.89
C LYS A 792 7.80 -34.91 27.82
N LEU A 793 6.67 -34.81 27.13
CA LEU A 793 5.79 -35.96 26.93
C LEU A 793 6.50 -36.99 26.04
N ASN A 794 6.53 -38.26 26.46
CA ASN A 794 6.96 -39.35 25.58
C ASN A 794 5.75 -39.89 24.83
N ALA A 795 5.88 -40.14 23.52
CA ALA A 795 4.81 -40.70 22.69
C ALA A 795 5.28 -41.91 21.90
N ARG A 796 4.38 -42.87 21.73
CA ARG A 796 4.59 -44.09 20.94
C ARG A 796 3.41 -44.28 19.98
N MET A 797 3.68 -44.34 18.69
CA MET A 797 2.65 -44.64 17.69
C MET A 797 2.23 -46.11 17.78
N THR A 798 0.94 -46.37 17.57
CA THR A 798 0.38 -47.74 17.55
C THR A 798 -0.29 -48.10 16.22
N ASN A 799 -0.46 -47.12 15.33
CA ASN A 799 -1.01 -47.29 14.00
C ASN A 799 -0.40 -46.29 13.02
N ASP A 800 -0.52 -46.61 11.73
CA ASP A 800 -0.16 -45.72 10.64
C ASP A 800 -1.20 -44.59 10.52
N ILE A 801 -0.74 -43.34 10.43
CA ILE A 801 -1.57 -42.15 10.52
C ILE A 801 -1.69 -41.48 9.15
N ASN A 802 -2.91 -41.12 8.79
CA ASN A 802 -3.24 -40.33 7.60
C ASN A 802 -3.88 -39.02 8.07
N LEU A 803 -3.31 -37.88 7.65
CA LEU A 803 -3.80 -36.55 8.07
C LEU A 803 -4.96 -36.03 7.21
N GLU A 804 -5.29 -36.71 6.11
CA GLU A 804 -6.37 -36.41 5.16
C GLU A 804 -6.30 -35.04 4.45
N TYR A 805 -6.68 -35.03 3.17
CA TYR A 805 -6.65 -33.86 2.31
C TYR A 805 -8.07 -33.49 1.87
N GLU A 806 -8.64 -32.44 2.47
CA GLU A 806 -9.86 -31.80 1.97
C GLU A 806 -9.51 -30.49 1.25
N LEU A 807 -10.07 -30.32 0.06
CA LEU A 807 -9.67 -29.27 -0.91
C LEU A 807 -10.21 -27.84 -0.59
N ASN A 808 -10.98 -27.67 0.49
CA ASN A 808 -11.77 -26.46 0.72
C ASN A 808 -11.55 -25.76 2.08
N ASP A 809 -10.85 -26.41 3.02
CA ASP A 809 -10.38 -25.77 4.26
C ASP A 809 -8.85 -25.85 4.30
N PHE A 810 -8.19 -24.72 4.58
CA PHE A 810 -6.73 -24.66 4.71
C PHE A 810 -6.30 -25.39 5.99
N ASN A 811 -6.06 -26.70 5.89
CA ASN A 811 -5.82 -27.57 7.04
C ASN A 811 -4.64 -27.09 7.90
N ASN A 812 -4.96 -26.68 9.12
CA ASN A 812 -4.11 -25.89 10.00
C ASN A 812 -3.20 -26.80 10.86
N TRP A 813 -2.34 -27.61 10.22
CA TRP A 813 -1.36 -28.43 10.94
C TRP A 813 -0.42 -27.54 11.77
N ASN A 814 -0.37 -27.79 13.08
CA ASN A 814 0.58 -27.15 13.98
C ASN A 814 1.72 -28.13 14.26
N PRO A 815 2.97 -27.85 13.82
CA PRO A 815 4.11 -28.75 14.00
C PRO A 815 4.46 -29.00 15.47
N ILE A 816 5.14 -30.11 15.75
CA ILE A 816 5.56 -30.46 17.11
C ILE A 816 6.77 -29.60 17.50
N GLY A 817 6.60 -28.80 18.55
CA GLY A 817 7.53 -27.74 18.96
C GLY A 817 7.18 -26.38 18.32
N SER A 818 7.45 -25.27 19.02
CA SER A 818 7.09 -23.92 18.53
C SER A 818 8.21 -22.88 18.72
N TYR A 819 8.27 -21.92 17.78
CA TYR A 819 9.02 -20.67 17.92
C TYR A 819 8.05 -19.55 18.27
N SER A 820 8.24 -18.87 19.41
CA SER A 820 7.68 -17.53 19.58
C SER A 820 8.69 -16.50 19.08
N THR A 821 8.26 -15.59 18.21
CA THR A 821 9.13 -14.54 17.66
C THR A 821 8.97 -13.25 18.45
N HIS A 822 9.98 -12.88 19.24
CA HIS A 822 10.19 -11.48 19.60
C HIS A 822 10.78 -10.75 18.40
N SER A 823 9.99 -9.90 17.74
CA SER A 823 10.48 -8.98 16.72
C SER A 823 11.11 -7.74 17.36
N THR A 824 12.27 -7.91 18.01
CA THR A 824 13.05 -6.77 18.53
C THR A 824 14.08 -6.31 17.50
N HIS A 825 13.68 -5.31 16.70
CA HIS A 825 14.49 -4.28 16.02
C HIS A 825 15.90 -4.61 15.45
N HIS A 826 16.05 -4.34 14.15
CA HIS A 826 17.30 -4.09 13.40
C HIS A 826 18.34 -5.24 13.22
N GLY A 827 18.29 -5.86 12.04
CA GLY A 827 19.49 -6.25 11.28
C GLY A 827 20.23 -7.52 11.70
N MET A 828 19.99 -8.62 10.97
CA MET A 828 20.84 -9.83 10.89
C MET A 828 21.36 -10.42 12.22
N ASP A 829 20.48 -10.60 13.21
CA ASP A 829 20.59 -11.69 14.18
C ASP A 829 19.18 -12.11 14.61
N GLU A 830 18.70 -13.25 14.10
CA GLU A 830 17.44 -13.88 14.56
C GLU A 830 17.66 -14.46 15.96
N VAL A 831 17.53 -13.63 17.01
CA VAL A 831 17.62 -14.10 18.40
C VAL A 831 16.33 -14.82 18.80
N PHE A 832 16.32 -16.14 18.63
CA PHE A 832 15.29 -17.03 19.18
C PHE A 832 15.29 -16.95 20.71
N THR A 833 14.36 -16.19 21.29
CA THR A 833 14.36 -15.87 22.73
C THR A 833 13.47 -16.79 23.57
N ASP A 834 12.38 -17.32 23.00
CA ASP A 834 11.43 -18.21 23.70
C ASP A 834 10.97 -19.33 22.74
N THR A 835 11.64 -20.48 22.79
CA THR A 835 11.27 -21.71 22.05
C THR A 835 10.61 -22.74 22.96
N THR A 836 9.48 -23.31 22.53
CA THR A 836 8.96 -24.55 23.11
C THR A 836 9.48 -25.73 22.29
N SER A 837 10.78 -25.97 22.32
CA SER A 837 11.39 -27.13 21.68
C SER A 837 10.88 -28.41 22.35
N TYR A 838 10.54 -29.44 21.56
CA TYR A 838 10.19 -30.76 22.09
C TYR A 838 11.42 -31.41 22.74
N GLU A 839 11.25 -31.97 23.94
CA GLU A 839 12.30 -32.56 24.79
C GLU A 839 12.04 -34.05 25.11
N GLY A 840 10.96 -34.64 24.57
CA GLY A 840 10.55 -36.03 24.85
C GLY A 840 11.13 -37.07 23.89
N ILE A 841 10.71 -38.32 24.09
CA ILE A 841 10.96 -39.43 23.15
C ILE A 841 9.71 -39.62 22.29
N PHE A 842 9.81 -39.37 20.98
CA PHE A 842 8.80 -39.74 20.00
C PHE A 842 9.21 -41.03 19.28
N ASP A 843 8.53 -42.12 19.58
CA ASP A 843 8.74 -43.45 18.99
C ASP A 843 7.66 -43.74 17.95
N GLY A 844 8.01 -43.64 16.67
CA GLY A 844 7.10 -44.03 15.59
C GLY A 844 6.85 -45.54 15.54
N ALA A 845 7.59 -46.37 16.29
CA ALA A 845 7.45 -47.83 16.36
C ALA A 845 7.36 -48.55 14.98
N GLY A 846 7.97 -47.97 13.94
CA GLY A 846 7.93 -48.49 12.57
C GLY A 846 6.66 -48.13 11.79
N HIS A 847 5.84 -47.21 12.29
CA HIS A 847 4.67 -46.67 11.63
C HIS A 847 4.97 -45.41 10.81
N THR A 848 4.01 -45.06 9.96
CA THR A 848 4.07 -43.95 9.01
C THR A 848 3.11 -42.83 9.38
N ILE A 849 3.45 -41.59 9.03
CA ILE A 849 2.53 -40.45 8.96
C ILE A 849 2.41 -40.05 7.49
N SER A 850 1.20 -39.77 7.01
CA SER A 850 0.95 -39.57 5.58
C SER A 850 -0.04 -38.46 5.25
N ASN A 851 0.07 -37.92 4.03
CA ASN A 851 -0.79 -36.86 3.48
C ASN A 851 -0.79 -35.55 4.30
N LEU A 852 0.36 -35.15 4.86
CA LEU A 852 0.55 -33.79 5.35
C LEU A 852 0.58 -32.84 4.14
N TYR A 853 -0.40 -31.96 4.00
CA TYR A 853 -0.47 -30.98 2.91
C TYR A 853 -0.48 -29.56 3.47
N ILE A 854 0.43 -28.71 3.01
CA ILE A 854 0.53 -27.30 3.41
C ILE A 854 0.74 -26.44 2.15
N SER A 855 -0.27 -25.65 1.79
CA SER A 855 -0.20 -24.69 0.67
C SER A 855 0.29 -23.32 1.11
N SER A 856 1.07 -22.67 0.24
CA SER A 856 1.49 -21.27 0.40
C SER A 856 0.29 -20.30 0.35
N ASN A 857 0.03 -19.61 1.46
CA ASN A 857 -0.80 -18.41 1.52
C ASN A 857 0.08 -17.27 2.11
N PRO A 858 0.29 -16.13 1.42
CA PRO A 858 1.48 -15.28 1.61
C PRO A 858 1.45 -14.34 2.83
N CYS A 859 0.82 -14.76 3.93
CA CYS A 859 0.66 -13.93 5.13
C CYS A 859 0.88 -14.65 6.47
N ASN A 860 0.92 -15.99 6.52
CA ASN A 860 1.18 -16.76 7.76
C ASN A 860 2.39 -17.68 7.60
N TYR A 861 3.55 -17.03 7.44
CA TYR A 861 4.84 -17.68 7.27
C TYR A 861 5.40 -18.18 8.60
N LYS A 862 5.22 -19.47 8.88
CA LYS A 862 6.05 -20.25 9.82
C LYS A 862 5.68 -21.74 9.74
N ASN A 863 6.68 -22.60 9.50
CA ASN A 863 6.72 -24.02 9.90
C ASN A 863 5.95 -25.07 9.03
N ALA A 864 6.38 -25.36 7.80
CA ALA A 864 5.81 -26.48 7.01
C ALA A 864 6.56 -27.81 7.21
N VAL A 865 6.55 -28.32 8.45
CA VAL A 865 7.36 -29.46 8.89
C VAL A 865 6.63 -30.30 9.95
N LEU A 866 6.98 -31.57 10.15
CA LEU A 866 6.32 -32.39 11.18
C LEU A 866 6.75 -31.98 12.60
N PHE A 867 8.05 -31.86 12.85
CA PHE A 867 8.64 -31.30 14.08
C PHE A 867 9.34 -29.99 13.74
N LEU A 868 8.98 -28.89 14.38
CA LEU A 868 9.63 -27.62 14.11
C LEU A 868 10.96 -27.49 14.86
N SER A 869 10.96 -27.82 16.16
CA SER A 869 12.12 -27.63 17.02
C SER A 869 12.20 -28.75 18.05
N ILE A 870 13.33 -29.46 18.09
CA ILE A 870 13.62 -30.50 19.07
C ILE A 870 14.92 -30.16 19.83
N LYS A 871 14.92 -30.41 21.15
CA LYS A 871 16.07 -30.13 22.02
C LYS A 871 16.23 -31.19 23.09
N ASN A 872 17.41 -31.79 23.21
CA ASN A 872 17.66 -32.96 24.09
C ASN A 872 16.70 -34.15 23.84
N ALA A 873 16.06 -34.21 22.68
CA ALA A 873 14.98 -35.15 22.38
C ALA A 873 15.46 -36.37 21.58
N ILE A 874 14.60 -37.39 21.51
CA ILE A 874 14.81 -38.56 20.67
C ILE A 874 13.60 -38.72 19.75
N VAL A 875 13.81 -38.59 18.44
CA VAL A 875 12.82 -38.93 17.41
C VAL A 875 13.29 -40.19 16.71
N LYS A 876 12.51 -41.27 16.78
CA LYS A 876 12.94 -42.57 16.24
C LYS A 876 11.83 -43.35 15.54
N ASN A 877 12.23 -44.28 14.67
CA ASN A 877 11.38 -45.32 14.06
C ASN A 877 10.17 -44.77 13.27
N LEU A 878 10.33 -43.65 12.55
CA LEU A 878 9.23 -42.88 11.96
C LEU A 878 9.46 -42.56 10.47
N VAL A 879 8.44 -42.73 9.63
CA VAL A 879 8.50 -42.39 8.20
C VAL A 879 7.37 -41.45 7.78
N LEU A 880 7.69 -40.33 7.12
CA LEU A 880 6.70 -39.44 6.50
C LEU A 880 6.46 -39.83 5.03
N LYS A 881 5.20 -39.96 4.58
CA LYS A 881 4.84 -40.39 3.21
C LYS A 881 3.84 -39.45 2.54
N ASN A 882 3.78 -39.46 1.20
CA ASN A 882 2.71 -38.85 0.39
C ASN A 882 2.33 -37.40 0.76
N SER A 883 3.30 -36.61 1.22
CA SER A 883 3.07 -35.27 1.77
C SER A 883 3.53 -34.19 0.78
N TYR A 884 2.94 -33.00 0.87
CA TYR A 884 3.25 -31.83 0.05
C TYR A 884 3.47 -30.61 0.95
N LEU A 885 4.64 -29.98 0.83
CA LEU A 885 5.08 -28.92 1.72
C LEU A 885 5.58 -27.72 0.89
N GLY A 886 4.87 -26.60 0.96
CA GLY A 886 5.31 -25.32 0.40
C GLY A 886 5.47 -24.26 1.50
N SER A 887 6.70 -23.78 1.73
CA SER A 887 6.97 -22.69 2.69
C SER A 887 8.26 -21.93 2.38
N GLU A 888 8.53 -20.90 3.19
CA GLU A 888 9.72 -20.05 3.06
C GLU A 888 10.97 -20.56 3.81
N LYS A 889 10.82 -21.55 4.72
CA LYS A 889 11.92 -22.18 5.48
C LYS A 889 11.69 -23.68 5.75
N GLU A 890 12.63 -24.50 5.25
CA GLU A 890 13.20 -25.71 5.89
C GLU A 890 12.34 -26.98 6.18
N THR A 891 12.44 -27.96 5.27
CA THR A 891 12.39 -29.45 5.49
C THR A 891 11.07 -30.16 5.82
N ALA A 892 11.07 -31.51 5.70
CA ALA A 892 9.88 -32.34 5.94
C ALA A 892 9.71 -32.82 7.37
N LEU A 893 10.76 -33.39 7.96
CA LEU A 893 10.62 -34.11 9.22
C LEU A 893 10.96 -33.23 10.42
N ILE A 894 12.12 -32.57 10.45
CA ILE A 894 12.60 -31.79 11.60
C ILE A 894 13.22 -30.46 11.13
N GLY A 895 12.65 -29.32 11.52
CA GLY A 895 13.19 -28.00 11.17
C GLY A 895 14.54 -27.76 11.84
N HIS A 896 14.54 -27.70 13.17
CA HIS A 896 15.73 -27.45 13.99
C HIS A 896 15.92 -28.52 15.07
N ALA A 897 17.17 -28.96 15.26
CA ALA A 897 17.57 -29.91 16.30
C ALA A 897 18.80 -29.44 17.08
N GLU A 898 18.72 -29.46 18.42
CA GLU A 898 19.84 -29.17 19.32
C GLU A 898 20.07 -30.32 20.32
N ASN A 899 21.31 -30.81 20.45
CA ASN A 899 21.71 -31.90 21.35
C ASN A 899 20.79 -33.15 21.29
N SER A 900 20.19 -33.43 20.14
CA SER A 900 19.11 -34.41 19.96
C SER A 900 19.54 -35.61 19.11
N THR A 901 18.78 -36.71 19.19
CA THR A 901 19.03 -37.94 18.43
C THR A 901 17.86 -38.25 17.50
N ILE A 902 18.19 -38.50 16.23
CA ILE A 902 17.25 -38.80 15.13
C ILE A 902 17.69 -40.14 14.53
N VAL A 903 16.87 -41.19 14.65
CA VAL A 903 17.32 -42.56 14.30
C VAL A 903 16.23 -43.47 13.72
N ASN A 904 16.55 -44.26 12.71
CA ASN A 904 15.58 -45.11 11.98
C ASN A 904 14.43 -44.28 11.37
N CYS A 905 14.73 -43.10 10.83
CA CYS A 905 13.74 -42.16 10.30
C CYS A 905 13.81 -42.01 8.77
N GLY A 906 12.67 -41.79 8.12
CA GLY A 906 12.60 -41.69 6.67
C GLY A 906 11.60 -40.65 6.14
N THR A 907 11.78 -40.24 4.89
CA THR A 907 10.78 -39.42 4.19
C THR A 907 10.62 -39.82 2.72
N GLU A 908 9.36 -39.89 2.29
CA GLU A 908 8.88 -40.21 0.94
C GLU A 908 7.92 -39.09 0.44
N ALA A 909 8.16 -37.85 0.87
CA ALA A 909 7.32 -36.68 0.57
C ALA A 909 7.81 -35.91 -0.68
N ASN A 910 6.91 -35.20 -1.39
CA ASN A 910 7.30 -34.34 -2.51
C ASN A 910 7.37 -32.88 -2.05
N PHE A 911 8.44 -32.18 -2.40
CA PHE A 911 8.73 -30.81 -1.99
C PHE A 911 8.69 -29.86 -3.19
N ILE A 912 8.14 -28.66 -3.00
CA ILE A 912 8.33 -27.52 -3.91
C ILE A 912 8.77 -26.32 -3.06
N ALA A 913 10.05 -25.95 -3.17
CA ALA A 913 10.59 -24.76 -2.52
C ALA A 913 10.42 -23.52 -3.39
N ILE A 914 10.16 -22.37 -2.75
CA ILE A 914 9.82 -21.11 -3.43
C ILE A 914 10.64 -19.91 -2.90
N THR A 915 11.74 -20.10 -2.16
CA THR A 915 12.51 -19.02 -1.49
C THR A 915 14.03 -19.24 -1.45
N ASN A 916 14.76 -18.27 -0.87
CA ASN A 916 16.21 -18.11 -0.93
C ASN A 916 16.96 -18.72 0.29
N SER A 917 16.58 -19.91 0.76
CA SER A 917 17.11 -20.52 2.00
C SER A 917 17.49 -22.00 1.86
N ASP A 918 18.25 -22.51 2.84
CA ASP A 918 18.76 -23.89 2.86
C ASP A 918 17.62 -24.93 2.92
N ILE A 919 17.61 -25.90 1.99
CA ILE A 919 16.57 -26.95 1.90
C ILE A 919 17.19 -28.33 2.16
N ALA A 920 16.55 -29.16 2.99
CA ALA A 920 16.96 -30.54 3.26
C ALA A 920 15.78 -31.49 3.55
N ALA A 921 16.01 -32.80 3.50
CA ALA A 921 14.95 -33.79 3.62
C ALA A 921 14.61 -34.19 5.07
N ILE A 922 15.62 -34.53 5.89
CA ILE A 922 15.44 -35.07 7.24
C ILE A 922 15.52 -33.98 8.32
N CYS A 923 16.53 -33.11 8.28
CA CYS A 923 16.74 -32.07 9.29
C CYS A 923 17.24 -30.77 8.66
N GLY A 924 16.67 -29.62 9.03
CA GLY A 924 16.99 -28.29 8.46
C GLY A 924 18.25 -27.67 9.01
N SER A 925 18.38 -27.63 10.33
CA SER A 925 19.64 -27.31 11.02
C SER A 925 19.84 -28.21 12.24
N ALA A 926 21.05 -28.73 12.40
CA ALA A 926 21.39 -29.71 13.42
C ALA A 926 22.66 -29.31 14.20
N TRP A 927 22.52 -29.06 15.50
CA TRP A 927 23.59 -28.59 16.39
C TRP A 927 23.88 -29.64 17.47
N ASN A 928 25.12 -30.15 17.53
CA ASN A 928 25.57 -31.24 18.42
C ASN A 928 24.66 -32.50 18.41
N CYS A 929 24.10 -32.86 17.25
CA CYS A 929 23.09 -33.93 17.14
C CYS A 929 23.67 -35.27 16.67
N LYS A 930 22.88 -36.35 16.80
CA LYS A 930 23.10 -37.63 16.10
C LYS A 930 21.99 -37.85 15.09
N ILE A 931 22.33 -38.06 13.83
CA ILE A 931 21.40 -38.38 12.74
C ILE A 931 21.87 -39.68 12.08
N GLU A 932 21.25 -40.79 12.45
CA GLU A 932 21.82 -42.12 12.22
C GLU A 932 20.77 -43.06 11.64
N ASN A 933 21.14 -43.88 10.64
CA ASN A 933 20.23 -44.86 10.06
C ASN A 933 18.94 -44.18 9.53
N CYS A 934 19.06 -43.31 8.52
CA CYS A 934 17.94 -42.50 8.00
C CYS A 934 17.94 -42.39 6.46
N TYR A 935 16.79 -42.19 5.80
CA TYR A 935 16.71 -42.10 4.33
C TYR A 935 15.75 -41.03 3.79
N ASN A 936 16.02 -40.55 2.57
CA ASN A 936 15.08 -39.78 1.75
C ASN A 936 14.86 -40.46 0.40
N ILE A 937 13.59 -40.69 0.04
CA ILE A 937 13.17 -40.98 -1.34
C ILE A 937 12.12 -40.01 -1.90
N GLY A 938 11.95 -38.86 -1.24
CA GLY A 938 11.12 -37.77 -1.68
C GLY A 938 11.75 -36.91 -2.78
N ASN A 939 10.95 -36.41 -3.73
CA ASN A 939 11.43 -35.51 -4.77
C ASN A 939 11.55 -34.07 -4.26
N ILE A 940 12.76 -33.48 -4.35
CA ILE A 940 13.05 -32.10 -3.95
C ILE A 940 13.10 -31.20 -5.20
N VAL A 941 12.07 -30.37 -5.39
CA VAL A 941 11.96 -29.42 -6.51
C VAL A 941 12.12 -27.98 -6.01
N ASP A 942 12.88 -27.18 -6.77
CA ASP A 942 13.03 -25.72 -6.60
C ASP A 942 12.54 -25.01 -7.88
N ASP A 943 11.71 -23.98 -7.72
CA ASP A 943 11.12 -23.19 -8.82
C ASP A 943 11.83 -21.84 -9.05
N ARG A 944 12.90 -21.53 -8.30
CA ARG A 944 13.70 -20.29 -8.45
C ARG A 944 15.16 -20.57 -8.83
N ARG A 945 15.94 -19.50 -9.03
CA ARG A 945 17.16 -19.50 -9.89
C ARG A 945 18.49 -19.16 -9.20
N GLU A 946 18.53 -18.98 -7.89
CA GLU A 946 19.64 -18.25 -7.24
C GLU A 946 20.39 -18.95 -6.07
N TYR A 947 19.91 -20.07 -5.52
CA TYR A 947 20.51 -20.69 -4.31
C TYR A 947 20.63 -22.24 -4.40
N PRO A 948 21.55 -22.88 -3.64
CA PRO A 948 21.81 -24.32 -3.72
C PRO A 948 20.91 -25.19 -2.83
N ASN A 949 20.64 -26.42 -3.28
CA ASN A 949 19.85 -27.44 -2.56
C ASN A 949 20.74 -28.44 -1.78
N TYR A 950 20.28 -28.95 -0.63
CA TYR A 950 20.98 -30.00 0.14
C TYR A 950 20.24 -31.34 0.13
N ALA A 951 20.95 -32.42 -0.18
CA ALA A 951 20.30 -33.72 -0.41
C ALA A 951 19.76 -34.42 0.85
N PHE A 952 20.22 -34.11 2.06
CA PHE A 952 19.91 -34.94 3.25
C PHE A 952 19.63 -34.13 4.52
N VAL A 953 20.59 -33.28 4.94
CA VAL A 953 20.51 -32.41 6.12
C VAL A 953 21.14 -31.05 5.75
N GLY A 954 20.50 -29.96 6.17
CA GLY A 954 20.97 -28.59 5.96
C GLY A 954 21.75 -28.06 7.17
N GLY A 955 22.40 -26.89 7.02
CA GLY A 955 22.88 -26.05 8.12
C GLY A 955 23.49 -26.77 9.35
N VAL A 956 24.42 -27.72 9.14
CA VAL A 956 25.01 -28.52 10.23
C VAL A 956 26.11 -27.75 10.94
N LYS A 957 26.04 -27.68 12.28
CA LYS A 957 27.08 -27.09 13.15
C LYS A 957 27.36 -28.02 14.34
N GLY A 958 28.50 -27.85 15.00
CA GLY A 958 28.87 -28.64 16.18
C GLY A 958 30.00 -28.00 16.97
N ALA A 959 30.05 -28.27 18.28
CA ALA A 959 31.19 -27.92 19.12
C ALA A 959 32.31 -28.96 18.97
N LYS A 960 33.58 -28.55 19.08
CA LYS A 960 34.74 -29.47 18.93
C LYS A 960 34.73 -30.65 19.90
N GLU A 961 34.06 -30.48 21.04
CA GLU A 961 33.90 -31.50 22.09
C GLU A 961 32.66 -32.40 21.87
N ASN A 962 31.66 -31.92 21.11
CA ASN A 962 30.41 -32.63 20.78
C ASN A 962 30.03 -32.37 19.31
N PRO A 963 30.77 -32.90 18.32
CA PRO A 963 30.48 -32.70 16.91
C PRO A 963 29.15 -33.36 16.53
N THR A 964 28.43 -32.78 15.57
CA THR A 964 27.25 -33.44 15.00
C THR A 964 27.69 -34.67 14.21
N ILE A 965 26.99 -35.79 14.42
CA ILE A 965 27.26 -37.10 13.82
C ILE A 965 26.16 -37.40 12.80
N VAL A 966 26.55 -37.75 11.57
CA VAL A 966 25.61 -38.18 10.51
C VAL A 966 26.08 -39.52 9.94
N GLN A 967 25.32 -40.60 10.12
CA GLN A 967 25.78 -41.95 9.73
C GLN A 967 24.71 -42.85 9.11
N ASN A 968 25.18 -43.73 8.20
CA ASN A 968 24.39 -44.82 7.61
C ASN A 968 23.06 -44.37 7.00
N GLY A 969 23.09 -43.42 6.07
CA GLY A 969 21.89 -42.89 5.44
C GLY A 969 22.05 -42.66 3.94
N TYR A 970 20.94 -42.53 3.22
CA TYR A 970 20.97 -42.25 1.78
C TYR A 970 19.86 -41.29 1.33
N SER A 971 20.05 -40.68 0.16
CA SER A 971 19.07 -39.80 -0.48
C SER A 971 19.06 -39.94 -2.00
N ILE A 972 17.89 -39.86 -2.62
CA ILE A 972 17.73 -39.62 -4.07
C ILE A 972 17.17 -38.19 -4.29
N MET A 973 17.52 -37.55 -5.41
CA MET A 973 17.09 -36.16 -5.69
C MET A 973 16.96 -35.92 -7.19
N THR A 974 15.75 -35.64 -7.70
CA THR A 974 15.53 -35.28 -9.11
C THR A 974 15.44 -33.76 -9.30
N SER A 975 16.58 -33.12 -9.57
CA SER A 975 16.64 -31.66 -9.79
C SER A 975 16.36 -31.28 -11.25
N ASN A 976 15.47 -30.30 -11.46
CA ASN A 976 15.16 -29.75 -12.80
C ASN A 976 16.12 -28.63 -13.26
N ASN A 977 17.11 -28.27 -12.45
CA ASN A 977 17.93 -27.08 -12.68
C ASN A 977 19.15 -27.39 -13.57
N THR A 978 19.22 -26.75 -14.75
CA THR A 978 20.19 -27.07 -15.81
C THR A 978 21.43 -26.17 -15.82
N LYS A 979 21.85 -25.63 -14.67
CA LYS A 979 23.07 -24.81 -14.54
C LYS A 979 24.06 -25.44 -13.57
N GLU A 980 25.32 -25.47 -14.03
CA GLU A 980 26.46 -26.09 -13.36
C GLU A 980 26.92 -25.28 -12.12
N GLU A 981 27.77 -25.91 -11.29
CA GLU A 981 28.66 -25.31 -10.27
C GLU A 981 28.21 -25.13 -8.79
N TYR A 982 27.16 -25.79 -8.28
CA TYR A 982 26.90 -25.83 -6.82
C TYR A 982 26.93 -27.25 -6.22
N PRO A 983 27.82 -27.55 -5.24
CA PRO A 983 27.98 -28.89 -4.69
C PRO A 983 26.86 -29.28 -3.70
N ILE A 984 26.39 -30.53 -3.83
CA ILE A 984 25.16 -31.10 -3.24
C ILE A 984 25.22 -31.29 -1.70
N LEU A 985 26.27 -30.81 -1.02
CA LEU A 985 26.40 -30.89 0.45
C LEU A 985 27.29 -29.76 1.00
N PHE A 986 26.71 -28.76 1.67
CA PHE A 986 27.43 -27.91 2.62
C PHE A 986 27.05 -28.31 4.04
N CYS A 987 27.98 -28.95 4.75
CA CYS A 987 28.05 -28.80 6.19
C CYS A 987 28.96 -27.60 6.47
N SER A 988 28.53 -26.67 7.32
CA SER A 988 29.36 -25.52 7.67
C SER A 988 30.44 -25.93 8.67
N GLU A 989 31.68 -25.96 8.18
CA GLU A 989 32.94 -25.99 8.95
C GLU A 989 33.35 -27.34 9.60
N ASP A 990 34.60 -27.38 10.09
CA ASP A 990 35.44 -28.56 10.34
C ASP A 990 35.03 -29.46 11.54
N ILE A 991 33.75 -29.48 11.92
CA ILE A 991 33.27 -30.03 13.20
C ILE A 991 32.02 -30.94 13.03
N VAL A 992 32.03 -31.78 11.99
CA VAL A 992 30.96 -32.75 11.69
C VAL A 992 31.54 -34.12 11.33
N ASN A 993 31.03 -35.19 11.93
CA ASN A 993 31.45 -36.57 11.69
C ASN A 993 30.46 -37.30 10.77
N ILE A 994 30.74 -37.29 9.46
CA ILE A 994 29.92 -37.97 8.45
C ILE A 994 30.58 -39.30 8.04
N SER A 995 29.85 -40.41 8.05
CA SER A 995 30.35 -41.69 7.51
C SER A 995 29.23 -42.62 7.04
N HIS A 996 29.52 -43.52 6.09
CA HIS A 996 28.51 -44.46 5.55
C HIS A 996 27.25 -43.76 4.97
N CYS A 997 27.38 -42.53 4.48
CA CYS A 997 26.29 -41.80 3.86
C CYS A 997 26.40 -41.83 2.33
N TYR A 998 25.25 -41.88 1.64
CA TYR A 998 25.15 -42.12 0.20
C TYR A 998 24.21 -41.13 -0.51
N VAL A 999 24.42 -40.92 -1.80
CA VAL A 999 23.54 -40.10 -2.65
C VAL A 999 23.46 -40.67 -4.06
N ASP A 1000 22.27 -40.64 -4.66
CA ASP A 1000 22.09 -40.95 -6.08
C ASP A 1000 22.87 -39.96 -6.96
N ILE A 1001 23.56 -40.49 -7.98
CA ILE A 1001 24.32 -39.72 -8.98
C ILE A 1001 23.68 -39.74 -10.37
N ASP A 1002 22.74 -40.65 -10.64
CA ASP A 1002 22.11 -40.78 -11.96
C ASP A 1002 21.13 -39.62 -12.21
N SER A 1003 20.62 -39.03 -11.14
CA SER A 1003 19.68 -37.90 -11.16
C SER A 1003 20.34 -36.51 -11.16
N SER A 1004 21.67 -36.38 -10.97
CA SER A 1004 22.41 -35.13 -11.22
C SER A 1004 23.94 -35.34 -11.34
N PRO A 1005 24.58 -35.00 -12.48
CA PRO A 1005 26.01 -35.30 -12.70
C PRO A 1005 27.00 -34.32 -12.02
N ALA A 1006 26.53 -33.27 -11.34
CA ALA A 1006 27.36 -32.20 -10.78
C ALA A 1006 27.97 -32.51 -9.39
N VAL A 1007 28.66 -33.64 -9.25
CA VAL A 1007 29.28 -34.05 -7.98
C VAL A 1007 30.70 -33.47 -7.86
N VAL A 1008 30.89 -32.47 -6.98
CA VAL A 1008 32.22 -31.95 -6.60
C VAL A 1008 32.54 -32.29 -5.14
N VAL A 1009 33.70 -32.91 -4.95
CA VAL A 1009 34.12 -33.57 -3.70
C VAL A 1009 34.63 -32.56 -2.66
N LYS A 1010 33.89 -32.39 -1.55
CA LYS A 1010 34.40 -31.82 -0.29
C LYS A 1010 33.92 -32.51 1.01
N ALA A 1011 32.89 -33.36 0.95
CA ALA A 1011 32.36 -34.13 2.10
C ALA A 1011 32.54 -35.65 1.89
N PRO A 1012 32.62 -36.47 2.96
CA PRO A 1012 32.85 -37.92 2.87
C PRO A 1012 31.56 -38.72 2.58
N VAL A 1013 30.72 -38.21 1.67
CA VAL A 1013 29.49 -38.86 1.18
C VAL A 1013 29.83 -39.61 -0.11
N ILE A 1014 29.26 -40.81 -0.27
CA ILE A 1014 29.57 -41.73 -1.38
C ILE A 1014 28.48 -41.65 -2.43
N GLY A 1015 28.81 -41.10 -3.61
CA GLY A 1015 27.94 -41.19 -4.78
C GLY A 1015 27.78 -42.64 -5.26
N ILE A 1016 26.55 -43.03 -5.58
CA ILE A 1016 26.15 -44.40 -5.94
C ILE A 1016 25.00 -44.32 -6.96
N SER A 1017 24.93 -45.23 -7.93
CA SER A 1017 23.87 -45.23 -8.94
C SER A 1017 22.53 -45.74 -8.38
N ASP A 1018 21.41 -45.37 -9.01
CA ASP A 1018 20.06 -45.80 -8.64
C ASP A 1018 19.93 -47.34 -8.68
N ASP A 1019 20.51 -47.98 -9.69
CA ASP A 1019 20.61 -49.44 -9.81
C ASP A 1019 21.40 -50.08 -8.66
N GLU A 1020 22.45 -49.42 -8.13
CA GLU A 1020 23.21 -49.97 -7.01
C GLU A 1020 22.51 -49.68 -5.66
N LEU A 1021 21.84 -48.55 -5.50
CA LEU A 1021 20.95 -48.25 -4.37
C LEU A 1021 19.85 -49.32 -4.20
N LYS A 1022 19.27 -49.79 -5.31
CA LYS A 1022 18.23 -50.85 -5.31
C LYS A 1022 18.77 -52.27 -5.14
N SER A 1023 20.09 -52.45 -5.03
CA SER A 1023 20.71 -53.79 -4.99
C SER A 1023 20.73 -54.41 -3.59
N GLU A 1024 20.55 -55.74 -3.52
CA GLU A 1024 20.75 -56.53 -2.27
C GLU A 1024 22.14 -56.32 -1.65
N LYS A 1025 23.15 -56.04 -2.48
CA LYS A 1025 24.52 -55.72 -2.06
C LYS A 1025 24.57 -54.42 -1.24
N PHE A 1026 23.80 -53.41 -1.62
CA PHE A 1026 23.72 -52.14 -0.88
C PHE A 1026 22.92 -52.30 0.42
N VAL A 1027 21.79 -53.02 0.40
CA VAL A 1027 21.05 -53.41 1.62
C VAL A 1027 21.98 -54.13 2.60
N THR A 1028 22.75 -55.11 2.13
CA THR A 1028 23.75 -55.84 2.93
C THR A 1028 24.80 -54.90 3.53
N LYS A 1029 25.24 -53.89 2.78
CA LYS A 1029 26.24 -52.91 3.23
C LYS A 1029 25.71 -51.98 4.33
N LEU A 1030 24.46 -51.53 4.22
CA LEU A 1030 23.79 -50.76 5.28
C LEU A 1030 23.58 -51.61 6.54
N ASN A 1031 23.19 -52.88 6.38
CA ASN A 1031 23.00 -53.81 7.50
C ASN A 1031 24.31 -54.19 8.21
N GLN A 1032 25.44 -54.26 7.52
CA GLN A 1032 26.75 -54.46 8.16
C GLN A 1032 27.10 -53.35 9.17
N TRP A 1033 26.71 -52.10 8.90
CA TRP A 1033 26.84 -51.02 9.87
C TRP A 1033 25.85 -51.20 11.03
N VAL A 1034 24.58 -51.53 10.73
CA VAL A 1034 23.53 -51.76 11.75
C VAL A 1034 23.92 -52.87 12.73
N ASP A 1035 24.38 -54.02 12.23
CA ASP A 1035 24.88 -55.14 13.03
C ASP A 1035 26.05 -54.72 13.92
N SER A 1036 26.98 -53.92 13.39
CA SER A 1036 28.14 -53.43 14.14
C SER A 1036 27.76 -52.47 15.27
N MET A 1037 26.77 -51.61 15.05
CA MET A 1037 26.29 -50.63 16.02
C MET A 1037 25.42 -51.28 17.09
N ASN A 1038 24.49 -52.16 16.71
CA ASN A 1038 23.69 -52.96 17.64
C ASN A 1038 24.54 -53.91 18.51
N ALA A 1039 25.74 -54.30 18.06
CA ALA A 1039 26.69 -55.05 18.86
C ALA A 1039 27.55 -54.18 19.80
N ALA A 1040 27.64 -52.86 19.55
CA ALA A 1040 28.53 -51.95 20.27
C ALA A 1040 27.85 -51.10 21.35
N GLN A 1041 26.52 -50.91 21.29
CA GLN A 1041 25.76 -50.13 22.27
C GLN A 1041 24.39 -50.76 22.58
N SER A 1042 23.85 -50.49 23.77
CA SER A 1042 22.61 -51.12 24.28
C SER A 1042 21.42 -50.17 24.44
N GLU A 1043 21.59 -48.87 24.20
CA GLU A 1043 20.55 -47.85 24.46
C GLU A 1043 19.69 -47.52 23.22
N ILE A 1044 20.25 -47.68 22.02
CA ILE A 1044 19.59 -47.41 20.74
C ILE A 1044 19.64 -48.68 19.90
N VAL A 1045 18.48 -49.13 19.42
CA VAL A 1045 18.35 -50.25 18.49
C VAL A 1045 18.19 -49.71 17.08
N TYR A 1046 19.14 -50.00 16.20
CA TYR A 1046 19.10 -49.65 14.79
C TYR A 1046 18.34 -50.72 14.02
N TYR A 1047 17.39 -50.31 13.18
CA TYR A 1047 16.57 -51.25 12.41
C TYR A 1047 17.30 -51.69 11.14
N ASN A 1048 17.19 -52.98 10.83
CA ASN A 1048 17.70 -53.52 9.58
C ASN A 1048 16.89 -53.00 8.38
N TRP A 1049 17.61 -52.79 7.30
CA TRP A 1049 17.11 -52.43 5.98
C TRP A 1049 16.70 -53.69 5.22
N GLU A 1050 15.59 -53.62 4.50
CA GLU A 1050 15.18 -54.57 3.47
C GLU A 1050 14.81 -53.81 2.20
N SER A 1051 14.95 -54.42 1.01
CA SER A 1051 14.43 -53.82 -0.22
C SER A 1051 12.91 -53.75 -0.19
N ASP A 1052 12.33 -52.56 -0.37
CA ASP A 1052 10.89 -52.38 -0.52
C ASP A 1052 10.41 -53.03 -1.82
N SER A 1053 9.32 -53.80 -1.74
CA SER A 1053 8.79 -54.56 -2.88
C SER A 1053 8.18 -53.70 -4.00
N ASN A 1054 7.93 -52.41 -3.75
CA ASN A 1054 7.22 -51.50 -4.66
C ASN A 1054 8.19 -50.63 -5.49
N ASP A 1055 9.24 -50.09 -4.87
CA ASP A 1055 10.22 -49.19 -5.52
C ASP A 1055 11.66 -49.74 -5.51
N GLY A 1056 11.94 -50.82 -4.78
CA GLY A 1056 13.24 -51.47 -4.71
C GLY A 1056 14.24 -50.82 -3.75
N TYR A 1057 13.95 -49.65 -3.19
CA TYR A 1057 14.89 -48.95 -2.32
C TYR A 1057 15.00 -49.62 -0.93
N PRO A 1058 16.15 -49.54 -0.25
CA PRO A 1058 16.29 -50.06 1.11
C PRO A 1058 15.44 -49.25 2.09
N LYS A 1059 14.56 -49.89 2.86
CA LYS A 1059 13.77 -49.24 3.91
C LYS A 1059 13.78 -50.07 5.19
N PHE A 1060 13.54 -49.41 6.32
CA PHE A 1060 13.28 -50.11 7.57
C PHE A 1060 11.95 -50.84 7.46
N LYS A 1061 11.94 -52.12 7.83
CA LYS A 1061 10.72 -52.90 7.88
C LYS A 1061 10.06 -52.80 9.24
N LYS A 1062 8.75 -52.61 9.24
CA LYS A 1062 7.88 -52.80 10.41
C LYS A 1062 7.86 -54.29 10.75
N GLY A 1063 8.74 -54.73 11.64
CA GLY A 1063 8.91 -56.16 11.97
C GLY A 1063 9.49 -56.40 13.36
N ASP A 1064 8.62 -56.79 14.28
CA ASP A 1064 8.87 -57.65 15.46
C ASP A 1064 10.16 -57.42 16.27
N VAL A 1065 10.58 -56.17 16.44
CA VAL A 1065 11.46 -55.81 17.57
C VAL A 1065 10.61 -55.77 18.83
N THR A 1066 10.39 -56.94 19.44
CA THR A 1066 10.21 -56.96 20.90
C THR A 1066 11.41 -56.25 21.51
N ASP A 1067 11.18 -55.18 22.27
CA ASP A 1067 12.24 -54.36 22.87
C ASP A 1067 13.36 -55.25 23.45
N ALA A 1068 14.61 -54.95 23.11
CA ALA A 1068 15.77 -55.76 23.47
C ALA A 1068 15.99 -55.92 25.00
N ASN A 1069 15.20 -55.20 25.80
CA ASN A 1069 15.10 -55.31 27.26
C ASN A 1069 14.67 -56.71 27.77
N ASP A 1070 14.00 -57.55 26.97
CA ASP A 1070 13.57 -58.90 27.41
C ASP A 1070 14.68 -59.97 27.32
N LYS A 1071 15.95 -59.60 27.02
CA LYS A 1071 17.14 -60.48 27.08
C LYS A 1071 18.19 -60.02 28.10
N ILE A 1072 17.87 -60.12 29.39
CA ILE A 1072 18.85 -59.95 30.46
C ILE A 1072 19.86 -61.12 30.45
N GLN A 1073 21.05 -60.92 29.89
CA GLN A 1073 22.20 -61.77 30.17
C GLN A 1073 22.95 -61.26 31.40
N SER A 1074 23.11 -62.10 32.42
CA SER A 1074 24.15 -61.93 33.44
C SER A 1074 25.15 -63.08 33.34
N THR A 1075 26.29 -62.83 32.70
CA THR A 1075 27.40 -63.78 32.62
C THR A 1075 28.31 -63.68 33.84
N GLN A 1076 28.34 -64.71 34.67
CA GLN A 1076 29.47 -65.00 35.55
C GLN A 1076 29.89 -66.46 35.39
N ASN A 1077 31.17 -66.64 35.01
CA ASN A 1077 31.96 -67.88 35.05
C ASN A 1077 31.23 -69.20 34.70
N GLU A 1078 31.36 -69.61 33.43
CA GLU A 1078 31.12 -70.99 32.93
C GLU A 1078 29.67 -71.53 33.03
N LEU A 1079 28.71 -70.69 33.41
CA LEU A 1079 27.30 -71.06 33.55
C LEU A 1079 26.38 -69.93 33.07
N THR A 1080 25.62 -70.18 32.00
CA THR A 1080 24.60 -69.26 31.47
C THR A 1080 23.22 -69.84 31.73
N ILE A 1081 22.35 -69.10 32.41
CA ILE A 1081 20.99 -69.52 32.78
C ILE A 1081 19.98 -68.52 32.23
N TYR A 1082 18.94 -69.00 31.57
CA TYR A 1082 17.84 -68.19 31.03
C TYR A 1082 16.54 -69.00 31.01
N ALA A 1083 15.39 -68.33 30.91
CA ALA A 1083 14.08 -68.99 30.79
C ALA A 1083 13.42 -68.60 29.47
N VAL A 1084 12.66 -69.52 28.88
CA VAL A 1084 11.83 -69.27 27.69
C VAL A 1084 10.44 -69.84 27.95
N GLY A 1085 9.45 -68.96 28.11
CA GLY A 1085 8.14 -69.35 28.62
C GLY A 1085 8.25 -69.96 30.03
N LYS A 1086 7.81 -71.23 30.16
CA LYS A 1086 7.77 -71.97 31.41
C LYS A 1086 8.97 -72.91 31.64
N ASP A 1087 9.88 -72.99 30.68
CA ASP A 1087 11.03 -73.88 30.72
C ASP A 1087 12.32 -73.09 31.01
N LEU A 1088 13.16 -73.67 31.87
CA LEU A 1088 14.44 -73.13 32.29
C LEU A 1088 15.58 -73.82 31.52
N TYR A 1089 16.50 -73.02 31.01
CA TYR A 1089 17.65 -73.48 30.23
C TYR A 1089 18.95 -73.13 30.95
N ILE A 1090 19.81 -74.13 31.13
CA ILE A 1090 21.14 -74.01 31.73
C ILE A 1090 22.17 -74.49 30.72
N GLN A 1091 22.97 -73.56 30.20
CA GLN A 1091 24.12 -73.86 29.35
C GLN A 1091 25.40 -73.81 30.19
N SER A 1092 26.18 -74.89 30.23
CA SER A 1092 27.46 -74.94 30.95
C SER A 1092 28.57 -75.59 30.13
N SER A 1093 29.81 -75.20 30.39
CA SER A 1093 31.01 -75.82 29.81
C SER A 1093 31.48 -77.08 30.55
N LYS A 1094 30.76 -77.53 31.59
CA LYS A 1094 31.02 -78.77 32.33
C LYS A 1094 29.78 -79.24 33.10
N LYS A 1095 29.67 -80.55 33.36
CA LYS A 1095 28.62 -81.12 34.21
C LYS A 1095 28.71 -80.56 35.64
N GLY A 1096 27.57 -80.17 36.21
CA GLY A 1096 27.48 -79.55 37.53
C GLY A 1096 26.13 -79.74 38.22
N HIS A 1097 25.92 -79.00 39.31
CA HIS A 1097 24.64 -78.93 40.00
C HIS A 1097 24.42 -77.51 40.56
N ALA A 1098 23.17 -77.06 40.57
CA ALA A 1098 22.77 -75.77 41.14
C ALA A 1098 21.55 -75.95 42.03
N THR A 1099 21.47 -75.14 43.09
CA THR A 1099 20.31 -75.08 43.99
C THR A 1099 19.39 -73.94 43.56
N ILE A 1100 18.09 -74.19 43.54
CA ILE A 1100 17.04 -73.20 43.26
C ILE A 1100 16.55 -72.64 44.59
N PHE A 1101 16.51 -71.31 44.68
CA PHE A 1101 15.89 -70.57 45.77
C PHE A 1101 14.69 -69.77 45.24
N ASP A 1102 13.64 -69.63 46.05
CA ASP A 1102 12.54 -68.70 45.77
C ASP A 1102 12.90 -67.25 46.19
N ILE A 1103 11.99 -66.29 45.95
CA ILE A 1103 12.21 -64.88 46.32
C ILE A 1103 12.42 -64.61 47.81
N SER A 1104 12.07 -65.56 48.69
CA SER A 1104 12.30 -65.45 50.14
C SER A 1104 13.68 -65.97 50.55
N GLY A 1105 14.48 -66.48 49.60
CA GLY A 1105 15.78 -67.10 49.85
C GLY A 1105 15.68 -68.54 50.35
N LYS A 1106 14.50 -69.16 50.31
CA LYS A 1106 14.30 -70.56 50.71
C LYS A 1106 14.68 -71.49 49.56
N SER A 1107 15.51 -72.49 49.84
CA SER A 1107 15.81 -73.56 48.86
C SER A 1107 14.56 -74.40 48.60
N ILE A 1108 14.19 -74.54 47.33
CA ILE A 1108 12.99 -75.27 46.88
C ILE A 1108 13.31 -76.50 46.03
N GLY A 1109 14.57 -76.68 45.62
CA GLY A 1109 15.02 -77.84 44.85
C GLY A 1109 16.47 -77.70 44.38
N SER A 1110 16.99 -78.75 43.75
CA SER A 1110 18.31 -78.75 43.13
C SER A 1110 18.27 -79.40 41.75
N ILE A 1111 18.97 -78.80 40.79
CA ILE A 1111 19.13 -79.27 39.42
C ILE A 1111 20.53 -79.85 39.26
N ILE A 1112 20.63 -81.03 38.65
CA ILE A 1112 21.89 -81.53 38.08
C ILE A 1112 21.84 -81.22 36.59
N TYR A 1113 22.86 -80.58 36.06
CA TYR A 1113 22.96 -80.20 34.64
C TYR A 1113 24.22 -80.76 34.02
N ASP A 1114 24.12 -81.19 32.76
CA ASP A 1114 25.22 -81.76 31.99
C ASP A 1114 26.08 -80.69 31.30
N GLU A 1115 27.20 -81.11 30.74
CA GLU A 1115 28.01 -80.28 29.85
C GLU A 1115 27.26 -80.06 28.53
N GLY A 1116 27.10 -78.79 28.12
CA GLY A 1116 26.18 -78.39 27.06
C GLY A 1116 24.91 -77.72 27.60
N LEU A 1117 23.78 -77.93 26.92
CA LEU A 1117 22.47 -77.37 27.29
C LEU A 1117 21.65 -78.38 28.08
N THR A 1118 21.20 -78.00 29.27
CA THR A 1118 20.23 -78.75 30.07
C THR A 1118 18.92 -77.95 30.18
N THR A 1119 17.79 -78.60 29.87
CA THR A 1119 16.45 -78.02 30.04
C THR A 1119 15.80 -78.57 31.31
N VAL A 1120 15.13 -77.71 32.07
CA VAL A 1120 14.37 -78.07 33.27
C VAL A 1120 12.94 -77.55 33.15
N SER A 1121 11.99 -78.47 33.15
CA SER A 1121 10.56 -78.23 32.94
C SER A 1121 9.75 -78.48 34.21
N GLY A 1122 8.59 -77.83 34.32
CA GLY A 1122 7.63 -78.06 35.41
C GLY A 1122 7.79 -77.16 36.63
N LEU A 1123 8.58 -76.08 36.54
CA LEU A 1123 8.55 -74.99 37.53
C LEU A 1123 7.30 -74.12 37.32
N SER A 1124 6.73 -73.61 38.41
CA SER A 1124 5.62 -72.65 38.35
C SER A 1124 6.11 -71.27 37.92
N SER A 1125 5.23 -70.47 37.32
CA SER A 1125 5.50 -69.06 37.04
C SER A 1125 5.89 -68.31 38.32
N GLY A 1126 6.99 -67.55 38.28
CA GLY A 1126 7.58 -66.93 39.46
C GLY A 1126 9.01 -66.44 39.25
N VAL A 1127 9.59 -65.87 40.30
CA VAL A 1127 10.98 -65.38 40.33
C VAL A 1127 11.81 -66.31 41.21
N TYR A 1128 12.97 -66.71 40.71
CA TYR A 1128 13.86 -67.68 41.33
C TYR A 1128 15.31 -67.20 41.30
N PHE A 1129 16.14 -67.75 42.18
CA PHE A 1129 17.58 -67.52 42.19
C PHE A 1129 18.32 -68.86 42.06
N ILE A 1130 19.23 -68.96 41.09
CA ILE A 1130 19.97 -70.18 40.76
C ILE A 1130 21.44 -69.82 40.55
N GLY A 1131 22.33 -70.42 41.34
CA GLY A 1131 23.77 -70.08 41.29
C GLY A 1131 24.12 -68.64 41.68
N GLY A 1132 23.17 -67.89 42.28
CA GLY A 1132 23.28 -66.46 42.55
C GLY A 1132 22.58 -65.56 41.52
N THR A 1133 22.22 -66.10 40.35
CA THR A 1133 21.54 -65.36 39.28
C THR A 1133 20.03 -65.35 39.46
N LYS A 1134 19.40 -64.18 39.32
CA LYS A 1134 17.94 -64.00 39.32
C LYS A 1134 17.36 -64.41 37.96
N ILE A 1135 16.38 -65.31 37.96
CA ILE A 1135 15.65 -65.76 36.77
C ILE A 1135 14.15 -65.58 36.99
N ILE A 1136 13.43 -65.18 35.95
CA ILE A 1136 11.98 -64.99 35.96
C ILE A 1136 11.37 -65.97 34.96
N ILE A 1137 10.44 -66.80 35.42
CA ILE A 1137 9.65 -67.73 34.61
C ILE A 1137 8.22 -67.17 34.53
N ARG A 1138 7.70 -66.91 33.33
CA ARG A 1138 6.38 -66.30 33.11
C ARG A 1138 5.31 -67.36 32.84
#